data_AF-A0A9Q0L9Q3-F1
#
_entry.id   AF-A0A9Q0L9Q3-F1
#
_cell.length_a   1.000
_cell.length_b   1.000
_cell.length_c   1.000
_cell.angle_alpha   90.00
_cell.angle_beta   90.00
_cell.angle_gamma   90.00
#
_symmetry.space_group_name_H-M   'P 1'
#
loop_
_entity.id
_entity.type
_entity.pdbx_description
1 polymer ?
#
loop_
_entity_poly.entity_id
_entity_poly.type
_entity_poly.pdbx_seq_one_letter_code
_entity_poly.pdbx_strand_id
1 'polypeptide(L)'
;MSDEDENYDLEDRIQELEEENRTLATLGLELSKRNVELEEEIEVLQQQIKPQFISTEFEEIIDDLKEILNEEKEKSEFLKRQVDDAAKIDHSHLTQLREKEAEIENFQSQLRSEKRLISENENLKNQLDRLQSLKIDIELAQEKEHDLQKNISQLKIEKRNIEQKNESLSNRVLNLKGEIETLNKEIKNTREQQAKIKELERRNEEMKAQAIWLEQLYIKNTNIKEFIQKILVFYKQKLLSEKNIDFFEKDAIETIGYLKNNLTKETRDPSSIYEFFSGMGVKFGSGEEISFSSNEIFKHKLLYMTTILFLQIELEFLKQQKINLENQSNEFIQKIEELQNSYSLLLKEKEKVDELLRKQQEEFDMKILQSAKSNELLAHLGDQITSLKSELESMKNKEKENLNQIEEIKKKKKEMEQDYLQKIKEEQEKYQNLESEKHQSILSLREELAKQLENFNLKMDEEAKKFNEKIAEYEKIIEDLKQEMKNKEEEVANKLSSKDQEMKFLQESTNQKIEEIKKSKNDMEEEYLKKIEQIQQEYKDKIEDLNQKIKTEQEYSQKLKNLSDELQQKFDEQYETIQNLEEEKNSLKGNVELGLKALEHEQEKRKEAEEENQRLRKIIEELKKEIEELKQKLEEARKMKPKVIIQEAEPIKPDRNIDLLEQELSEYINLRLKYDRDLINVLPIGTKSADLLEATKSGVLLCKLINDSFPSTIDNRAINYEINEESALENHNLCINSAKWIGCNVVGIEPQSLLNEDESSILQLTWEIIKVGLFSQLTITKHPEIIVLFDEKNTGPTQELIQEINKLPPENILLKWINYHIHKAGDKRIVQNFSEDLRQPIVFAILMNQLSPQLCPLGEFTKETDIDIQAKIIEKFASNLDCKGFVSAQAIMSGRYEQLNTAFLALLFHTRSGISISKEQAQKISFDDRDRAGTREERAFRMWINSMGIEPKVYDLYQDLRDGLVILRVIDKIEPGLVNWKKVNLKPINVFKKVENCNYVIDLGKLLRLHLVNISGQNIQEGNKTLILGFIWQAMEYHIKAILTKLKVIRSGRITDRDMVSWANKKVESAGKKSKIVSFKDRSLKTGVFLIDLVYSVSPKAVNYNFVQSGNSDEECMNNALYAISLCRKLGASIFVLPEDIVEIKPKMLLTVVGELMRIDKLIKSKMEQK
;
A
#
# COMPACT_ATOMS: atom_id res chain seq x y z
N MET A 1 -77.50 -15.83 -78.40
CA MET A 1 -76.13 -16.09 -78.84
C MET A 1 -75.35 -16.36 -77.59
N SER A 2 -75.05 -17.65 -77.43
CA SER A 2 -74.43 -18.34 -76.28
C SER A 2 -75.00 -17.90 -74.92
N ASP A 3 -76.01 -18.53 -74.34
CA ASP A 3 -75.83 -19.85 -73.71
C ASP A 3 -74.45 -19.96 -73.02
N GLU A 4 -74.18 -19.04 -72.09
CA GLU A 4 -73.21 -19.24 -70.98
C GLU A 4 -73.88 -19.00 -69.60
N ASP A 5 -75.18 -18.68 -69.53
CA ASP A 5 -75.89 -18.40 -68.26
C ASP A 5 -76.51 -19.65 -67.57
N GLU A 6 -76.22 -20.87 -68.04
CA GLU A 6 -76.37 -22.09 -67.23
C GLU A 6 -75.03 -22.80 -66.94
N ASN A 7 -73.90 -22.24 -67.41
CA ASN A 7 -72.55 -22.63 -66.95
C ASN A 7 -72.09 -21.82 -65.73
N TYR A 8 -72.77 -20.70 -65.42
CA TYR A 8 -72.35 -19.82 -64.32
C TYR A 8 -72.62 -20.37 -62.92
N ASP A 9 -73.43 -21.42 -62.75
CA ASP A 9 -73.69 -21.99 -61.41
C ASP A 9 -72.79 -23.21 -61.08
N LEU A 10 -72.00 -23.71 -62.04
CA LEU A 10 -70.95 -24.70 -61.76
C LEU A 10 -69.56 -24.08 -61.65
N GLU A 11 -69.24 -23.01 -62.40
CA GLU A 11 -67.97 -22.29 -62.20
C GLU A 11 -67.95 -21.50 -60.89
N ASP A 12 -69.03 -20.80 -60.52
CA ASP A 12 -69.11 -20.12 -59.21
C ASP A 12 -69.11 -21.12 -58.03
N ARG A 13 -69.68 -22.32 -58.18
CA ARG A 13 -69.66 -23.36 -57.13
C ARG A 13 -68.31 -24.10 -57.04
N ILE A 14 -67.57 -24.26 -58.14
CA ILE A 14 -66.17 -24.72 -58.12
C ILE A 14 -65.26 -23.66 -57.50
N GLN A 15 -65.51 -22.38 -57.77
CA GLN A 15 -64.78 -21.25 -57.16
C GLN A 15 -65.08 -21.14 -55.65
N GLU A 16 -66.33 -21.35 -55.21
CA GLU A 16 -66.68 -21.41 -53.79
C GLU A 16 -66.02 -22.60 -53.06
N LEU A 17 -65.96 -23.80 -53.65
CA LEU A 17 -65.29 -24.96 -53.05
C LEU A 17 -63.74 -24.83 -53.05
N GLU A 18 -63.16 -24.10 -54.02
CA GLU A 18 -61.74 -23.72 -54.01
C GLU A 18 -61.43 -22.60 -52.98
N GLU A 19 -62.37 -21.68 -52.74
CA GLU A 19 -62.27 -20.64 -51.71
C GLU A 19 -62.52 -21.17 -50.29
N GLU A 20 -63.40 -22.16 -50.10
CA GLU A 20 -63.57 -22.88 -48.82
C GLU A 20 -62.34 -23.71 -48.44
N ASN A 21 -61.68 -24.35 -49.42
CA ASN A 21 -60.39 -25.02 -49.18
C ASN A 21 -59.23 -24.05 -48.92
N ARG A 22 -59.23 -22.85 -49.54
CA ARG A 22 -58.21 -21.81 -49.26
C ARG A 22 -58.40 -21.14 -47.90
N THR A 23 -59.64 -20.96 -47.45
CA THR A 23 -59.95 -20.36 -46.15
C THR A 23 -59.62 -21.28 -44.97
N LEU A 24 -59.74 -22.60 -45.13
CA LEU A 24 -59.23 -23.58 -44.16
C LEU A 24 -57.68 -23.59 -44.09
N ALA A 25 -57.00 -23.34 -45.21
CA ALA A 25 -55.54 -23.23 -45.25
C ALA A 25 -55.01 -21.93 -44.60
N THR A 26 -55.74 -20.81 -44.67
CA THR A 26 -55.38 -19.56 -44.00
C THR A 26 -55.60 -19.60 -42.48
N LEU A 27 -56.64 -20.28 -41.99
CA LEU A 27 -56.88 -20.45 -40.54
C LEU A 27 -55.76 -21.24 -39.84
N GLY A 28 -55.19 -22.25 -40.51
CA GLY A 28 -54.02 -22.98 -40.02
C GLY A 28 -52.69 -22.19 -40.06
N LEU A 29 -52.66 -21.07 -40.80
CA LEU A 29 -51.52 -20.16 -40.93
C LEU A 29 -51.57 -19.02 -39.91
N GLU A 30 -52.78 -18.57 -39.53
CA GLU A 30 -53.00 -17.57 -38.49
C GLU A 30 -52.77 -18.12 -37.07
N LEU A 31 -53.20 -19.35 -36.78
CA LEU A 31 -52.87 -20.03 -35.51
C LEU A 31 -51.37 -20.24 -35.32
N SER A 32 -50.63 -20.49 -36.41
CA SER A 32 -49.17 -20.63 -36.37
C SER A 32 -48.45 -19.29 -36.16
N LYS A 33 -49.03 -18.16 -36.56
CA LYS A 33 -48.46 -16.82 -36.31
C LYS A 33 -48.71 -16.36 -34.87
N ARG A 34 -49.90 -16.63 -34.33
CA ARG A 34 -50.25 -16.25 -32.95
C ARG A 34 -49.39 -16.95 -31.89
N ASN A 35 -49.02 -18.22 -32.14
CA ASN A 35 -48.11 -18.97 -31.28
C ASN A 35 -46.67 -18.44 -31.30
N VAL A 36 -46.25 -17.76 -32.37
CA VAL A 36 -44.91 -17.12 -32.47
C VAL A 36 -44.90 -15.75 -31.80
N GLU A 37 -45.99 -14.98 -31.90
CA GLU A 37 -46.13 -13.68 -31.20
C GLU A 37 -46.14 -13.84 -29.67
N LEU A 38 -46.79 -14.89 -29.14
CA LEU A 38 -46.80 -15.19 -27.71
C LEU A 38 -45.42 -15.67 -27.18
N GLU A 39 -44.60 -16.32 -28.01
CA GLU A 39 -43.22 -16.67 -27.67
C GLU A 39 -42.33 -15.41 -27.55
N GLU A 40 -42.51 -14.45 -28.45
CA GLU A 40 -41.77 -13.18 -28.40
C GLU A 40 -42.19 -12.29 -27.19
N GLU A 41 -43.47 -12.28 -26.80
CA GLU A 41 -43.94 -11.53 -25.62
C GLU A 41 -43.43 -12.11 -24.29
N ILE A 42 -43.34 -13.44 -24.16
CA ILE A 42 -42.76 -14.11 -22.98
C ILE A 42 -41.24 -13.86 -22.90
N GLU A 43 -40.54 -13.82 -24.03
CA GLU A 43 -39.10 -13.56 -24.11
C GLU A 43 -38.75 -12.09 -23.78
N VAL A 44 -39.61 -11.14 -24.15
CA VAL A 44 -39.50 -9.71 -23.77
C VAL A 44 -39.74 -9.49 -22.27
N LEU A 45 -40.70 -10.19 -21.67
CA LEU A 45 -40.93 -10.14 -20.21
C LEU A 45 -39.75 -10.73 -19.41
N GLN A 46 -39.09 -11.77 -19.92
CA GLN A 46 -37.85 -12.31 -19.34
C GLN A 46 -36.67 -11.33 -19.42
N GLN A 47 -36.60 -10.48 -20.45
CA GLN A 47 -35.52 -9.50 -20.59
C GLN A 47 -35.73 -8.22 -19.77
N GLN A 48 -36.98 -7.88 -19.41
CA GLN A 48 -37.28 -6.71 -18.58
C GLN A 48 -37.09 -6.96 -17.07
N ILE A 49 -37.10 -8.22 -16.62
CA ILE A 49 -36.87 -8.61 -15.22
C ILE A 49 -35.42 -9.11 -15.02
N LYS A 50 -34.44 -8.18 -15.07
CA LYS A 50 -33.33 -7.98 -14.09
C LYS A 50 -32.21 -7.09 -14.68
N PRO A 51 -31.57 -6.25 -13.84
CA PRO A 51 -31.21 -6.58 -12.46
C PRO A 51 -31.55 -5.50 -11.42
N GLN A 52 -32.51 -5.80 -10.54
CA GLN A 52 -32.49 -5.48 -9.10
C GLN A 52 -33.71 -6.17 -8.44
N PHE A 53 -33.47 -6.91 -7.36
CA PHE A 53 -34.40 -7.78 -6.61
C PHE A 53 -34.63 -9.20 -7.19
N ILE A 54 -34.13 -10.18 -6.43
CA ILE A 54 -34.34 -11.61 -6.62
C ILE A 54 -35.36 -12.01 -5.54
N SER A 55 -36.63 -12.18 -5.91
CA SER A 55 -37.60 -12.95 -5.15
C SER A 55 -37.93 -14.19 -5.97
N THR A 56 -37.87 -15.35 -5.34
CA THR A 56 -38.20 -16.67 -5.93
C THR A 56 -39.64 -16.75 -6.44
N GLU A 57 -40.54 -15.87 -6.01
CA GLU A 57 -41.94 -15.82 -6.44
C GLU A 57 -42.12 -15.40 -7.92
N PHE A 58 -41.13 -14.74 -8.53
CA PHE A 58 -41.20 -14.31 -9.94
C PHE A 58 -40.78 -15.38 -10.94
N GLU A 59 -39.98 -16.37 -10.53
CA GLU A 59 -39.57 -17.48 -11.40
C GLU A 59 -40.70 -18.52 -11.52
N GLU A 60 -41.48 -18.76 -10.46
CA GLU A 60 -42.67 -19.63 -10.51
C GLU A 60 -43.71 -19.16 -11.53
N ILE A 61 -43.98 -17.85 -11.62
CA ILE A 61 -44.98 -17.29 -12.55
C ILE A 61 -44.54 -17.44 -14.03
N ILE A 62 -43.24 -17.40 -14.30
CA ILE A 62 -42.69 -17.55 -15.67
C ILE A 62 -42.73 -19.01 -16.13
N ASP A 63 -42.54 -19.96 -15.22
CA ASP A 63 -42.60 -21.37 -15.53
C ASP A 63 -44.06 -21.83 -15.75
N ASP A 64 -45.02 -21.33 -14.98
CA ASP A 64 -46.46 -21.59 -15.19
C ASP A 64 -46.95 -21.09 -16.57
N LEU A 65 -46.46 -19.94 -17.04
CA LEU A 65 -46.79 -19.39 -18.36
C LEU A 65 -46.23 -20.23 -19.53
N LYS A 66 -45.10 -20.91 -19.32
CA LYS A 66 -44.48 -21.78 -20.34
C LYS A 66 -45.17 -23.13 -20.46
N GLU A 67 -45.74 -23.64 -19.36
CA GLU A 67 -46.52 -24.88 -19.37
C GLU A 67 -47.83 -24.71 -20.15
N ILE A 68 -48.52 -23.57 -19.97
CA ILE A 68 -49.76 -23.22 -20.68
C ILE A 68 -49.53 -23.09 -22.21
N LEU A 69 -48.39 -22.52 -22.62
CA LEU A 69 -48.03 -22.35 -24.03
C LEU A 69 -47.80 -23.68 -24.76
N ASN A 70 -47.32 -24.71 -24.05
CA ASN A 70 -47.01 -26.01 -24.64
C ASN A 70 -48.28 -26.84 -24.91
N GLU A 71 -49.32 -26.70 -24.08
CA GLU A 71 -50.63 -27.35 -24.29
C GLU A 71 -51.40 -26.80 -25.51
N GLU A 72 -51.23 -25.51 -25.84
CA GLU A 72 -51.83 -24.87 -27.03
C GLU A 72 -51.19 -25.37 -28.34
N LYS A 73 -49.88 -25.66 -28.34
CA LYS A 73 -49.16 -26.14 -29.53
C LYS A 73 -49.59 -27.55 -29.96
N GLU A 74 -49.88 -28.47 -29.03
CA GLU A 74 -50.34 -29.82 -29.38
C GLU A 74 -51.76 -29.85 -29.98
N LYS A 75 -52.66 -28.96 -29.55
CA LYS A 75 -54.03 -28.88 -30.07
C LYS A 75 -54.09 -28.36 -31.51
N SER A 76 -53.16 -27.48 -31.89
CA SER A 76 -53.07 -26.90 -33.24
C SER A 76 -52.68 -27.94 -34.31
N GLU A 77 -51.78 -28.88 -34.00
CA GLU A 77 -51.35 -29.92 -34.95
C GLU A 77 -52.43 -30.99 -35.23
N PHE A 78 -53.32 -31.26 -34.27
CA PHE A 78 -54.40 -32.23 -34.43
C PHE A 78 -55.47 -31.76 -35.44
N LEU A 79 -55.79 -30.46 -35.45
CA LEU A 79 -56.77 -29.86 -36.36
C LEU A 79 -56.30 -29.84 -37.82
N LYS A 80 -54.99 -29.72 -38.06
CA LYS A 80 -54.40 -29.68 -39.42
C LYS A 80 -54.57 -30.98 -40.18
N ARG A 81 -54.58 -32.13 -39.50
CA ARG A 81 -54.69 -33.47 -40.12
C ARG A 81 -56.12 -33.82 -40.59
N GLN A 82 -57.17 -33.25 -39.98
CA GLN A 82 -58.55 -33.54 -40.38
C GLN A 82 -59.00 -32.78 -41.64
N VAL A 83 -58.34 -31.67 -41.96
CA VAL A 83 -58.65 -30.84 -43.14
C VAL A 83 -58.18 -31.48 -44.43
N ASP A 84 -57.02 -32.17 -44.41
CA ASP A 84 -56.43 -32.80 -45.60
C ASP A 84 -57.19 -34.03 -46.12
N ASP A 85 -58.00 -34.69 -45.29
CA ASP A 85 -58.76 -35.90 -45.66
C ASP A 85 -60.08 -35.57 -46.41
N ALA A 86 -60.55 -34.32 -46.40
CA ALA A 86 -61.82 -33.91 -47.01
C ALA A 86 -61.72 -33.56 -48.52
N ALA A 87 -60.53 -33.25 -49.05
CA ALA A 87 -60.37 -32.62 -50.37
C ALA A 87 -60.27 -33.58 -51.59
N LYS A 88 -60.55 -34.88 -51.46
CA LYS A 88 -60.21 -35.90 -52.50
C LYS A 88 -61.35 -36.43 -53.40
N ILE A 89 -62.59 -35.91 -53.34
CA ILE A 89 -63.72 -36.49 -54.11
C ILE A 89 -64.55 -35.38 -54.77
N ASP A 90 -64.27 -34.98 -56.03
CA ASP A 90 -65.33 -34.43 -56.91
C ASP A 90 -65.05 -34.26 -58.43
N HIS A 91 -64.14 -35.05 -59.04
CA HIS A 91 -63.76 -34.82 -60.45
C HIS A 91 -64.66 -35.52 -61.51
N SER A 92 -65.80 -36.13 -61.13
CA SER A 92 -66.56 -37.04 -62.01
C SER A 92 -67.92 -36.53 -62.53
N HIS A 93 -68.42 -35.38 -62.10
CA HIS A 93 -69.79 -34.91 -62.44
C HIS A 93 -69.88 -33.73 -63.42
N LEU A 94 -68.75 -33.10 -63.78
CA LEU A 94 -68.69 -31.91 -64.62
C LEU A 94 -68.89 -32.13 -66.14
N THR A 95 -68.97 -33.38 -66.61
CA THR A 95 -68.94 -33.67 -68.05
C THR A 95 -70.32 -33.74 -68.73
N GLN A 96 -71.43 -33.74 -67.97
CA GLN A 96 -72.78 -33.98 -68.52
C GLN A 96 -73.62 -32.71 -68.78
N LEU A 97 -73.14 -31.51 -68.43
CA LEU A 97 -73.90 -30.24 -68.58
C LEU A 97 -73.73 -29.51 -69.93
N ARG A 98 -72.73 -29.85 -70.73
CA ARG A 98 -72.38 -29.16 -71.99
C ARG A 98 -73.32 -29.40 -73.18
N GLU A 99 -74.40 -30.17 -73.04
CA GLU A 99 -75.32 -30.50 -74.15
C GLU A 99 -76.62 -29.67 -74.19
N LYS A 100 -76.85 -28.75 -73.24
CA LYS A 100 -78.11 -27.99 -73.11
C LYS A 100 -78.02 -26.51 -73.54
N GLU A 101 -76.81 -26.00 -73.74
CA GLU A 101 -76.44 -24.63 -74.15
C GLU A 101 -76.75 -24.27 -75.63
N ALA A 102 -77.79 -24.82 -76.26
CA ALA A 102 -78.10 -24.56 -77.68
C ALA A 102 -79.50 -23.98 -77.96
N GLU A 103 -80.34 -23.78 -76.95
CA GLU A 103 -81.74 -23.35 -77.12
C GLU A 103 -82.04 -21.90 -76.69
N ILE A 104 -81.14 -21.19 -76.00
CA ILE A 104 -81.40 -19.84 -75.46
C ILE A 104 -81.09 -18.73 -76.50
N GLU A 105 -80.56 -19.10 -77.67
CA GLU A 105 -80.14 -18.19 -78.72
C GLU A 105 -81.25 -17.28 -79.31
N ASN A 106 -82.52 -17.62 -79.12
CA ASN A 106 -83.67 -16.96 -79.74
C ASN A 106 -84.28 -15.79 -78.92
N PHE A 107 -83.83 -15.54 -77.68
CA PHE A 107 -84.46 -14.55 -76.77
C PHE A 107 -83.81 -13.14 -76.78
N GLN A 108 -82.77 -12.93 -77.58
CA GLN A 108 -81.96 -11.70 -77.62
C GLN A 108 -82.56 -10.50 -78.39
N SER A 109 -83.82 -10.53 -78.85
CA SER A 109 -84.40 -9.43 -79.64
C SER A 109 -85.16 -8.35 -78.86
N GLN A 110 -85.37 -8.49 -77.54
CA GLN A 110 -86.17 -7.55 -76.72
C GLN A 110 -85.35 -6.53 -75.91
N LEU A 111 -84.03 -6.56 -76.00
CA LEU A 111 -83.12 -5.68 -75.28
C LEU A 111 -82.75 -4.45 -76.14
N ARG A 112 -83.68 -3.51 -76.38
CA ARG A 112 -83.41 -2.29 -77.18
C ARG A 112 -84.40 -1.11 -76.94
N SER A 113 -84.58 -0.66 -75.70
CA SER A 113 -85.13 0.68 -75.34
C SER A 113 -85.10 0.84 -73.81
N GLU A 114 -84.58 1.86 -73.11
CA GLU A 114 -84.03 3.20 -73.35
C GLU A 114 -83.38 3.60 -72.00
N LYS A 115 -82.09 3.96 -71.89
CA LYS A 115 -81.48 5.31 -72.05
C LYS A 115 -82.11 6.48 -71.27
N ARG A 116 -81.99 6.47 -69.93
CA ARG A 116 -82.10 7.67 -69.06
C ARG A 116 -81.06 7.81 -67.93
N LEU A 117 -80.03 6.94 -67.86
CA LEU A 117 -79.03 6.91 -66.77
C LEU A 117 -77.68 7.59 -67.09
N ILE A 118 -77.57 8.36 -68.18
CA ILE A 118 -76.28 8.88 -68.66
C ILE A 118 -75.92 10.28 -68.11
N SER A 119 -76.83 11.01 -67.43
CA SER A 119 -76.53 12.37 -66.94
C SER A 119 -75.90 12.45 -65.52
N GLU A 120 -76.01 11.42 -64.69
CA GLU A 120 -75.47 11.46 -63.30
C GLU A 120 -73.97 11.05 -63.21
N ASN A 121 -73.43 10.45 -64.27
CA ASN A 121 -72.05 9.92 -64.29
C ASN A 121 -70.96 10.98 -64.54
N GLU A 122 -71.28 12.19 -65.00
CA GLU A 122 -70.27 13.25 -65.18
C GLU A 122 -69.84 13.92 -63.86
N ASN A 123 -70.70 13.92 -62.83
CA ASN A 123 -70.38 14.54 -61.53
C ASN A 123 -69.40 13.69 -60.70
N LEU A 124 -69.49 12.36 -60.80
CA LEU A 124 -68.55 11.42 -60.19
C LEU A 124 -67.13 11.53 -60.77
N LYS A 125 -67.01 11.86 -62.06
CA LYS A 125 -65.72 11.99 -62.74
C LYS A 125 -64.91 13.20 -62.24
N ASN A 126 -65.56 14.34 -62.02
CA ASN A 126 -64.89 15.56 -61.53
C ASN A 126 -64.40 15.44 -60.06
N GLN A 127 -65.07 14.63 -59.23
CA GLN A 127 -64.60 14.35 -57.87
C GLN A 127 -63.44 13.35 -57.84
N LEU A 128 -63.38 12.42 -58.79
CA LEU A 128 -62.27 11.48 -58.96
C LEU A 128 -60.95 12.19 -59.33
N ASP A 129 -61.03 13.21 -60.20
CA ASP A 129 -59.84 13.99 -60.62
C ASP A 129 -59.26 14.83 -59.46
N ARG A 130 -60.08 15.32 -58.51
CA ARG A 130 -59.61 15.99 -57.29
C ARG A 130 -58.84 15.05 -56.36
N LEU A 131 -59.31 13.81 -56.20
CA LEU A 131 -58.64 12.77 -55.39
C LEU A 131 -57.26 12.41 -55.96
N GLN A 132 -57.09 12.45 -57.29
CA GLN A 132 -55.80 12.19 -57.91
C GLN A 132 -54.79 13.33 -57.65
N SER A 133 -55.22 14.60 -57.62
CA SER A 133 -54.30 15.72 -57.32
C SER A 133 -53.82 15.72 -55.87
N LEU A 134 -54.70 15.46 -54.90
CA LEU A 134 -54.36 15.37 -53.47
C LEU A 134 -53.38 14.24 -53.16
N LYS A 135 -53.43 13.16 -53.94
CA LYS A 135 -52.48 12.04 -53.81
C LYS A 135 -51.05 12.45 -54.19
N ILE A 136 -50.89 13.27 -55.22
CA ILE A 136 -49.58 13.77 -55.67
C ILE A 136 -48.96 14.70 -54.62
N ASP A 137 -49.76 15.53 -53.97
CA ASP A 137 -49.28 16.44 -52.92
C ASP A 137 -48.78 15.70 -51.67
N ILE A 138 -49.37 14.54 -51.34
CA ILE A 138 -48.90 13.66 -50.24
C ILE A 138 -47.55 13.02 -50.58
N GLU A 139 -47.37 12.55 -51.81
CA GLU A 139 -46.11 11.92 -52.25
C GLU A 139 -44.94 12.93 -52.19
N LEU A 140 -45.17 14.19 -52.59
CA LEU A 140 -44.19 15.28 -52.47
C LEU A 140 -43.86 15.67 -51.01
N ALA A 141 -44.82 15.55 -50.09
CA ALA A 141 -44.58 15.82 -48.67
C ALA A 141 -43.78 14.70 -47.99
N GLN A 142 -44.01 13.44 -48.37
CA GLN A 142 -43.25 12.28 -47.88
C GLN A 142 -41.77 12.33 -48.31
N GLU A 143 -41.48 12.78 -49.53
CA GLU A 143 -40.10 12.92 -50.01
C GLU A 143 -39.29 13.97 -49.19
N LYS A 144 -39.91 15.11 -48.87
CA LYS A 144 -39.28 16.15 -48.03
C LYS A 144 -39.02 15.68 -46.60
N GLU A 145 -39.90 14.84 -46.06
CA GLU A 145 -39.72 14.26 -44.73
C GLU A 145 -38.55 13.28 -44.68
N HIS A 146 -38.40 12.44 -45.71
CA HIS A 146 -37.27 11.53 -45.82
C HIS A 146 -35.92 12.28 -45.84
N ASP A 147 -35.83 13.40 -46.56
CA ASP A 147 -34.63 14.25 -46.57
C ASP A 147 -34.35 14.92 -45.21
N LEU A 148 -35.39 15.33 -44.47
CA LEU A 148 -35.25 15.85 -43.11
C LEU A 148 -34.70 14.80 -42.14
N GLN A 149 -35.17 13.55 -42.21
CA GLN A 149 -34.69 12.46 -41.36
C GLN A 149 -33.22 12.11 -41.63
N LYS A 150 -32.79 12.18 -42.88
CA LYS A 150 -31.37 12.00 -43.25
C LYS A 150 -30.48 13.09 -42.66
N ASN A 151 -30.92 14.35 -42.71
CA ASN A 151 -30.19 15.48 -42.11
C ASN A 151 -30.10 15.39 -40.57
N ILE A 152 -31.18 14.95 -39.91
CA ILE A 152 -31.20 14.71 -38.46
C ILE A 152 -30.17 13.63 -38.07
N SER A 153 -30.06 12.58 -38.88
CA SER A 153 -29.10 11.50 -38.65
C SER A 153 -27.64 11.97 -38.76
N GLN A 154 -27.35 12.86 -39.72
CA GLN A 154 -26.02 13.44 -39.88
C GLN A 154 -25.64 14.36 -38.71
N LEU A 155 -26.57 15.20 -38.24
CA LEU A 155 -26.35 16.07 -37.06
C LEU A 155 -26.09 15.28 -35.77
N LYS A 156 -26.72 14.09 -35.59
CA LYS A 156 -26.43 13.21 -34.43
C LYS A 156 -24.98 12.74 -34.40
N ILE A 157 -24.39 12.44 -35.56
CA ILE A 157 -23.00 11.99 -35.66
C ILE A 157 -22.04 13.14 -35.34
N GLU A 158 -22.31 14.33 -35.87
CA GLU A 158 -21.50 15.53 -35.59
C GLU A 158 -21.54 15.93 -34.11
N LYS A 159 -22.73 15.91 -33.48
CA LYS A 159 -22.89 16.17 -32.05
C LYS A 159 -22.04 15.21 -31.21
N ARG A 160 -22.07 13.91 -31.51
CA ARG A 160 -21.29 12.89 -30.80
C ARG A 160 -19.78 13.14 -30.89
N ASN A 161 -19.29 13.62 -32.03
CA ASN A 161 -17.88 13.96 -32.20
C ASN A 161 -17.47 15.19 -31.38
N ILE A 162 -18.35 16.19 -31.27
CA ILE A 162 -18.11 17.39 -30.44
C ILE A 162 -18.13 17.03 -28.95
N GLU A 163 -19.04 16.15 -28.51
CA GLU A 163 -19.10 15.65 -27.12
C GLU A 163 -17.81 14.93 -26.71
N GLN A 164 -17.28 14.04 -27.56
CA GLN A 164 -16.01 13.36 -27.31
C GLN A 164 -14.83 14.34 -27.18
N LYS A 165 -14.82 15.40 -28.01
CA LYS A 165 -13.81 16.45 -27.93
C LYS A 165 -13.92 17.26 -26.63
N ASN A 166 -15.14 17.52 -26.14
CA ASN A 166 -15.39 18.23 -24.89
C ASN A 166 -14.96 17.41 -23.65
N GLU A 167 -15.19 16.10 -23.68
CA GLU A 167 -14.75 15.19 -22.62
C GLU A 167 -13.21 15.14 -22.53
N SER A 168 -12.53 15.05 -23.69
CA SER A 168 -11.07 15.10 -23.77
C SER A 168 -10.48 16.41 -23.22
N LEU A 169 -11.08 17.56 -23.56
CA LEU A 169 -10.68 18.86 -23.03
C LEU A 169 -10.93 18.97 -21.52
N SER A 170 -12.05 18.44 -21.02
CA SER A 170 -12.38 18.45 -19.59
C SER A 170 -11.35 17.69 -18.75
N ASN A 171 -10.89 16.53 -19.24
CA ASN A 171 -9.83 15.77 -18.57
C ASN A 171 -8.49 16.53 -18.56
N ARG A 172 -8.15 17.25 -19.63
CA ARG A 172 -6.92 18.07 -19.69
C ARG A 172 -6.98 19.28 -18.74
N VAL A 173 -8.15 19.91 -18.60
CA VAL A 173 -8.37 21.00 -17.62
C VAL A 173 -8.18 20.49 -16.19
N LEU A 174 -8.70 19.30 -15.87
CA LEU A 174 -8.56 18.71 -14.54
C LEU A 174 -7.10 18.40 -14.20
N ASN A 175 -6.34 17.85 -15.14
CA ASN A 175 -4.92 17.54 -14.95
C ASN A 175 -4.08 18.80 -14.71
N LEU A 176 -4.27 19.85 -15.52
CA LEU A 176 -3.55 21.12 -15.33
C LEU A 176 -3.88 21.80 -14.00
N LYS A 177 -5.13 21.69 -13.53
CA LYS A 177 -5.52 22.19 -12.20
C LYS A 177 -4.78 21.45 -11.09
N GLY A 178 -4.64 20.13 -11.19
CA GLY A 178 -3.86 19.31 -10.26
C GLY A 178 -2.38 19.70 -10.23
N GLU A 179 -1.75 19.90 -11.40
CA GLU A 179 -0.35 20.34 -11.49
C GLU A 179 -0.13 21.72 -10.85
N ILE A 180 -1.01 22.68 -11.10
CA ILE A 180 -0.95 24.02 -10.47
C ILE A 180 -1.10 23.93 -8.93
N GLU A 181 -1.97 23.06 -8.42
CA GLU A 181 -2.14 22.86 -6.97
C GLU A 181 -0.89 22.24 -6.32
N THR A 182 -0.21 21.32 -7.00
CA THR A 182 1.05 20.74 -6.51
C THR A 182 2.18 21.76 -6.43
N LEU A 183 2.39 22.55 -7.49
CA LEU A 183 3.42 23.59 -7.51
C LEU A 183 3.17 24.70 -6.47
N ASN A 184 1.89 25.04 -6.22
CA ASN A 184 1.54 26.01 -5.15
C ASN A 184 1.91 25.50 -3.74
N LYS A 185 1.80 24.19 -3.48
CA LYS A 185 2.25 23.59 -2.21
C LYS A 185 3.78 23.66 -2.08
N GLU A 186 4.51 23.41 -3.16
CA GLU A 186 5.98 23.50 -3.18
C GLU A 186 6.49 24.93 -2.95
N ILE A 187 5.84 25.94 -3.52
CA ILE A 187 6.14 27.35 -3.24
C ILE A 187 5.90 27.69 -1.77
N LYS A 188 4.81 27.20 -1.17
CA LYS A 188 4.53 27.44 0.24
C LYS A 188 5.64 26.89 1.14
N ASN A 189 6.09 25.66 0.88
CA ASN A 189 7.19 25.04 1.61
C ASN A 189 8.51 25.83 1.44
N THR A 190 8.79 26.30 0.23
CA THR A 190 9.98 27.11 -0.06
C THR A 190 9.95 28.45 0.70
N ARG A 191 8.79 29.10 0.80
CA ARG A 191 8.61 30.34 1.58
C ARG A 191 8.78 30.13 3.08
N GLU A 192 8.31 28.99 3.61
CA GLU A 192 8.53 28.63 5.02
C GLU A 192 10.03 28.39 5.32
N GLN A 193 10.76 27.80 4.38
CA GLN A 193 12.22 27.64 4.49
C GLN A 193 12.95 29.00 4.43
N GLN A 194 12.54 29.91 3.54
CA GLN A 194 13.08 31.28 3.49
C GLN A 194 12.81 32.06 4.79
N ALA A 195 11.66 31.86 5.44
CA ALA A 195 11.34 32.49 6.72
C ALA A 195 12.28 32.03 7.85
N LYS A 196 12.57 30.72 7.91
CA LYS A 196 13.55 30.17 8.86
C LYS A 196 14.95 30.72 8.63
N ILE A 197 15.37 30.89 7.37
CA ILE A 197 16.68 31.48 7.04
C ILE A 197 16.75 32.94 7.50
N LYS A 198 15.70 33.75 7.31
CA LYS A 198 15.65 35.14 7.82
C LYS A 198 15.76 35.22 9.34
N GLU A 199 15.16 34.28 10.06
CA GLU A 199 15.26 34.22 11.52
C GLU A 199 16.69 33.89 11.99
N LEU A 200 17.38 33.00 11.26
CA LEU A 200 18.79 32.68 11.49
C LEU A 200 19.72 33.86 11.14
N GLU A 201 19.43 34.61 10.08
CA GLU A 201 20.16 35.86 9.73
C GLU A 201 20.07 36.88 10.88
N ARG A 202 18.88 37.09 11.45
CA ARG A 202 18.65 38.02 12.56
C ARG A 202 19.46 37.65 13.80
N ARG A 203 19.45 36.36 14.15
CA ARG A 203 20.18 35.82 15.31
C ARG A 203 21.70 35.95 15.12
N ASN A 204 22.19 35.88 13.89
CA ASN A 204 23.60 36.04 13.58
C ASN A 204 24.03 37.52 13.55
N GLU A 205 23.19 38.45 13.12
CA GLU A 205 23.46 39.89 13.28
C GLU A 205 23.59 40.30 14.75
N GLU A 206 22.74 39.75 15.63
CA GLU A 206 22.84 39.93 17.08
C GLU A 206 24.19 39.40 17.62
N MET A 207 24.65 38.24 17.14
CA MET A 207 25.96 37.68 17.52
C MET A 207 27.14 38.48 16.94
N LYS A 208 27.01 39.03 15.72
CA LYS A 208 28.02 39.93 15.14
C LYS A 208 28.15 41.23 15.90
N ALA A 209 27.04 41.82 16.35
CA ALA A 209 27.05 43.00 17.21
C ALA A 209 27.80 42.71 18.54
N GLN A 210 27.59 41.53 19.13
CA GLN A 210 28.34 41.08 20.31
C GLN A 210 29.84 40.86 20.01
N ALA A 211 30.18 40.32 18.83
CA ALA A 211 31.56 40.13 18.40
C ALA A 211 32.29 41.46 18.14
N ILE A 212 31.65 42.43 17.51
CA ILE A 212 32.19 43.78 17.26
C ILE A 212 32.40 44.53 18.58
N TRP A 213 31.47 44.39 19.53
CA TRP A 213 31.61 44.94 20.87
C TRP A 213 32.85 44.37 21.60
N LEU A 214 33.10 43.06 21.45
CA LEU A 214 34.30 42.40 22.01
C LEU A 214 35.59 42.79 21.29
N GLU A 215 35.56 43.00 19.96
CA GLU A 215 36.69 43.57 19.21
C GLU A 215 37.06 44.96 19.71
N GLN A 216 36.07 45.83 19.96
CA GLN A 216 36.31 47.17 20.48
C GLN A 216 36.93 47.19 21.89
N LEU A 217 36.67 46.15 22.70
CA LEU A 217 37.20 46.00 24.05
C LEU A 217 38.67 45.55 24.12
N TYR A 218 39.25 44.99 23.05
CA TYR A 218 40.53 44.26 23.17
C TYR A 218 41.63 44.54 22.13
N ILE A 219 41.49 45.59 21.30
CA ILE A 219 42.52 45.94 20.30
C ILE A 219 43.57 46.89 20.90
N LYS A 220 44.73 46.31 21.24
CA LYS A 220 46.03 47.01 21.14
C LYS A 220 47.07 46.24 20.31
N ASN A 221 46.76 45.04 19.81
CA ASN A 221 47.72 44.22 19.07
C ASN A 221 47.38 44.13 17.58
N THR A 222 48.04 44.96 16.78
CA THR A 222 47.83 45.15 15.33
C THR A 222 48.13 43.90 14.50
N ASN A 223 49.09 43.06 14.91
CA ASN A 223 49.57 41.94 14.10
C ASN A 223 48.57 40.77 14.00
N ILE A 224 47.72 40.58 15.02
CA ILE A 224 46.73 39.48 15.02
C ILE A 224 45.54 39.81 14.12
N LYS A 225 45.18 41.10 14.00
CA LYS A 225 44.10 41.58 13.13
C LYS A 225 44.42 41.37 11.65
N GLU A 226 45.67 41.62 11.25
CA GLU A 226 46.13 41.36 9.88
C GLU A 226 46.17 39.88 9.52
N PHE A 227 46.57 39.01 10.46
CA PHE A 227 46.61 37.57 10.26
C PHE A 227 45.22 37.00 9.93
N ILE A 228 44.20 37.44 10.68
CA ILE A 228 42.81 37.00 10.49
C ILE A 228 42.21 37.52 9.18
N GLN A 229 42.48 38.78 8.82
CA GLN A 229 42.02 39.35 7.54
C GLN A 229 42.56 38.57 6.34
N LYS A 230 43.82 38.13 6.38
CA LYS A 230 44.42 37.35 5.28
C LYS A 230 43.78 35.96 5.13
N ILE A 231 43.44 35.29 6.22
CA ILE A 231 42.75 33.98 6.21
C ILE A 231 41.31 34.11 5.68
N LEU A 232 40.57 35.15 6.10
CA LEU A 232 39.20 35.39 5.62
C LEU A 232 39.17 35.67 4.11
N VAL A 233 40.13 36.43 3.58
CA VAL A 233 40.23 36.72 2.15
C VAL A 233 40.50 35.44 1.35
N PHE A 234 41.38 34.55 1.84
CA PHE A 234 41.68 33.27 1.20
C PHE A 234 40.44 32.36 1.08
N TYR A 235 39.72 32.14 2.18
CA TYR A 235 38.52 31.29 2.17
C TYR A 235 37.37 31.91 1.35
N LYS A 236 37.23 33.25 1.35
CA LYS A 236 36.26 33.95 0.50
C LYS A 236 36.56 33.76 -1.00
N GLN A 237 37.83 33.77 -1.39
CA GLN A 237 38.25 33.53 -2.79
C GLN A 237 38.05 32.07 -3.20
N LYS A 238 38.36 31.11 -2.32
CA LYS A 238 38.16 29.67 -2.58
C LYS A 238 36.67 29.34 -2.76
N LEU A 239 35.80 29.88 -1.90
CA LEU A 239 34.34 29.71 -1.96
C LEU A 239 33.73 30.24 -3.28
N LEU A 240 34.25 31.35 -3.81
CA LEU A 240 33.80 31.93 -5.09
C LEU A 240 34.24 31.11 -6.32
N SER A 241 35.28 30.28 -6.19
CA SER A 241 35.88 29.55 -7.32
C SER A 241 35.32 28.13 -7.54
N GLU A 242 34.93 27.40 -6.49
CA GLU A 242 34.72 25.94 -6.61
C GLU A 242 33.26 25.49 -6.78
N LYS A 243 32.24 26.33 -6.56
CA LYS A 243 30.80 26.00 -6.72
C LYS A 243 30.34 24.65 -6.11
N ASN A 244 31.06 24.10 -5.13
CA ASN A 244 30.76 22.81 -4.52
C ASN A 244 30.79 22.92 -2.99
N ILE A 245 29.59 22.87 -2.40
CA ILE A 245 29.30 23.22 -1.02
C ILE A 245 29.82 22.18 -0.03
N ASP A 246 29.69 20.90 -0.37
CA ASP A 246 30.02 19.78 0.53
C ASP A 246 31.53 19.65 0.80
N PHE A 247 32.36 20.09 -0.15
CA PHE A 247 33.81 20.09 0.01
C PHE A 247 34.26 21.16 1.02
N PHE A 248 33.56 22.30 1.04
CA PHE A 248 33.89 23.42 1.91
C PHE A 248 33.59 23.13 3.38
N GLU A 249 32.48 22.43 3.65
CA GLU A 249 32.10 22.00 5.00
C GLU A 249 33.17 21.07 5.59
N LYS A 250 33.68 20.13 4.79
CA LYS A 250 34.69 19.17 5.22
C LYS A 250 36.06 19.80 5.45
N ASP A 251 36.52 20.65 4.53
CA ASP A 251 37.83 21.32 4.61
C ASP A 251 37.87 22.35 5.76
N ALA A 252 36.76 23.05 6.01
CA ALA A 252 36.62 23.96 7.15
C ALA A 252 36.60 23.21 8.48
N ILE A 253 35.84 22.11 8.59
CA ILE A 253 35.79 21.28 9.81
C ILE A 253 37.15 20.64 10.10
N GLU A 254 37.86 20.14 9.09
CA GLU A 254 39.20 19.56 9.25
C GLU A 254 40.23 20.60 9.71
N THR A 255 40.21 21.79 9.10
CA THR A 255 41.06 22.92 9.51
C THR A 255 40.79 23.34 10.96
N ILE A 256 39.52 23.37 11.37
CA ILE A 256 39.10 23.71 12.73
C ILE A 256 39.49 22.63 13.73
N GLY A 257 39.33 21.35 13.37
CA GLY A 257 39.76 20.21 14.17
C GLY A 257 41.28 20.24 14.40
N TYR A 258 42.06 20.58 13.38
CA TYR A 258 43.51 20.71 13.47
C TYR A 258 43.93 21.85 14.41
N LEU A 259 43.30 23.02 14.32
CA LEU A 259 43.57 24.16 15.21
C LEU A 259 43.21 23.85 16.67
N LYS A 260 42.04 23.26 16.91
CA LYS A 260 41.55 22.95 18.26
C LYS A 260 42.42 21.90 18.97
N ASN A 261 42.89 20.90 18.22
CA ASN A 261 43.73 19.82 18.76
C ASN A 261 45.17 20.26 19.03
N ASN A 262 45.72 21.19 18.24
CA ASN A 262 47.09 21.65 18.43
C ASN A 262 47.22 22.79 19.46
N LEU A 263 46.14 23.54 19.75
CA LEU A 263 46.15 24.62 20.76
C LEU A 263 45.94 24.13 22.21
N THR A 264 45.47 22.89 22.40
CA THR A 264 45.12 22.31 23.71
C THR A 264 46.26 21.54 24.39
N LYS A 265 47.34 21.20 23.69
CA LYS A 265 48.52 20.52 24.28
C LYS A 265 49.55 21.54 24.74
N GLU A 266 49.94 21.48 26.01
CA GLU A 266 50.75 22.50 26.72
C GLU A 266 52.18 22.74 26.21
N THR A 267 52.64 22.08 25.14
CA THR A 267 53.99 22.30 24.61
C THR A 267 54.01 22.10 23.09
N ARG A 268 54.20 23.18 22.32
CA ARG A 268 55.12 23.26 21.16
C ARG A 268 54.99 24.58 20.36
N ASP A 269 56.09 24.83 19.66
CA ASP A 269 56.53 25.99 18.89
C ASP A 269 55.50 26.63 17.92
N PRO A 270 55.31 27.97 17.93
CA PRO A 270 54.42 28.71 17.02
C PRO A 270 54.64 28.45 15.52
N SER A 271 55.84 27.98 15.14
CA SER A 271 56.27 27.65 13.77
C SER A 271 55.36 26.63 13.07
N SER A 272 54.76 25.70 13.83
CA SER A 272 53.96 24.57 13.31
C SER A 272 52.62 25.01 12.71
N ILE A 273 52.02 26.08 13.25
CA ILE A 273 50.75 26.65 12.75
C ILE A 273 51.02 27.43 11.45
N TYR A 274 52.17 28.09 11.37
CA TYR A 274 52.59 28.85 10.19
C TYR A 274 52.89 27.93 9.00
N GLU A 275 53.57 26.80 9.22
CA GLU A 275 53.81 25.79 8.19
C GLU A 275 52.52 25.18 7.64
N PHE A 276 51.52 24.93 8.50
CA PHE A 276 50.22 24.38 8.07
C PHE A 276 49.50 25.32 7.09
N PHE A 277 49.40 26.63 7.42
CA PHE A 277 48.75 27.59 6.53
C PHE A 277 49.60 27.98 5.31
N SER A 278 50.93 27.98 5.42
CA SER A 278 51.82 28.11 4.26
C SER A 278 51.69 26.91 3.31
N GLY A 279 51.46 25.71 3.85
CA GLY A 279 51.17 24.49 3.08
C GLY A 279 49.82 24.51 2.37
N MET A 280 48.84 25.23 2.91
CA MET A 280 47.56 25.53 2.24
C MET A 280 47.67 26.68 1.20
N GLY A 281 48.85 27.29 1.04
CA GLY A 281 49.11 28.32 0.04
C GLY A 281 48.93 29.78 0.50
N VAL A 282 48.73 30.02 1.80
CA VAL A 282 48.61 31.38 2.36
C VAL A 282 50.02 31.96 2.56
N LYS A 283 50.40 32.96 1.74
CA LYS A 283 51.69 33.64 1.85
C LYS A 283 51.66 34.72 2.93
N PHE A 284 52.50 34.56 3.94
CA PHE A 284 52.76 35.58 4.95
C PHE A 284 54.10 36.27 4.61
N GLY A 285 54.16 37.60 4.77
CA GLY A 285 55.36 38.38 4.41
C GLY A 285 56.55 38.00 5.30
N SER A 286 57.71 37.79 4.68
CA SER A 286 58.95 37.44 5.39
C SER A 286 59.43 38.61 6.25
N GLY A 287 59.32 38.51 7.57
CA GLY A 287 60.04 39.41 8.48
C GLY A 287 59.40 39.80 9.81
N GLU A 288 58.23 39.30 10.21
CA GLU A 288 57.66 39.61 11.53
C GLU A 288 57.68 38.38 12.45
N GLU A 289 58.70 38.29 13.31
CA GLU A 289 58.68 37.38 14.46
C GLU A 289 57.61 37.88 15.46
N ILE A 290 56.46 37.21 15.48
CA ILE A 290 55.44 37.48 16.49
C ILE A 290 55.88 36.78 17.78
N SER A 291 56.53 37.49 18.69
CA SER A 291 56.86 36.97 20.02
C SER A 291 55.59 36.84 20.86
N PHE A 292 55.13 35.61 21.12
CA PHE A 292 53.96 35.35 21.96
C PHE A 292 54.38 35.07 23.40
N SER A 293 54.33 36.08 24.28
CA SER A 293 54.54 35.85 25.72
C SER A 293 53.34 35.14 26.33
N SER A 294 53.61 34.05 27.04
CA SER A 294 52.69 33.20 27.82
C SER A 294 51.60 34.00 28.55
N ASN A 295 50.34 33.79 28.16
CA ASN A 295 49.19 34.10 29.01
C ASN A 295 47.94 33.38 28.50
N GLU A 296 47.17 32.75 29.39
CA GLU A 296 45.87 32.12 29.09
C GLU A 296 44.90 33.03 28.31
N ILE A 297 45.07 34.34 28.49
CA ILE A 297 44.37 35.41 27.78
C ILE A 297 44.53 35.28 26.25
N PHE A 298 45.69 34.82 25.75
CA PHE A 298 45.92 34.61 24.32
C PHE A 298 45.14 33.41 23.77
N LYS A 299 45.08 32.30 24.52
CA LYS A 299 44.28 31.11 24.16
C LYS A 299 42.78 31.44 24.12
N HIS A 300 42.28 32.19 25.12
CA HIS A 300 40.89 32.63 25.13
C HIS A 300 40.57 33.61 23.99
N LYS A 301 41.47 34.57 23.69
CA LYS A 301 41.31 35.48 22.56
C LYS A 301 41.33 34.77 21.20
N LEU A 302 42.22 33.81 21.01
CA LEU A 302 42.31 33.06 19.76
C LEU A 302 41.10 32.13 19.57
N LEU A 303 40.65 31.46 20.64
CA LEU A 303 39.45 30.62 20.64
C LEU A 303 38.19 31.43 20.32
N TYR A 304 38.03 32.60 20.92
CA TYR A 304 36.91 33.51 20.62
C TYR A 304 36.96 34.02 19.18
N MET A 305 38.15 34.37 18.67
CA MET A 305 38.30 34.84 17.28
C MET A 305 38.09 33.71 16.26
N THR A 306 38.46 32.46 16.55
CA THR A 306 38.09 31.31 15.70
C THR A 306 36.59 31.06 15.68
N THR A 307 35.89 31.28 16.79
CA THR A 307 34.41 31.20 16.85
C THR A 307 33.75 32.31 16.04
N ILE A 308 34.31 33.53 16.03
CA ILE A 308 33.83 34.63 15.18
C ILE A 308 34.03 34.30 13.69
N LEU A 309 35.19 33.71 13.34
CA LEU A 309 35.47 33.25 11.97
C LEU A 309 34.45 32.19 11.52
N PHE A 310 34.13 31.23 12.41
CA PHE A 310 33.13 30.18 12.18
C PHE A 310 31.76 30.78 11.86
N LEU A 311 31.27 31.72 12.68
CA LEU A 311 29.97 32.38 12.49
C LEU A 311 29.90 33.22 11.20
N GLN A 312 31.02 33.80 10.76
CA GLN A 312 31.09 34.58 9.52
C GLN A 312 31.07 33.70 8.28
N ILE A 313 31.75 32.55 8.31
CA ILE A 313 31.73 31.56 7.22
C ILE A 313 30.33 30.95 7.08
N GLU A 314 29.71 30.56 8.20
CA GLU A 314 28.35 30.03 8.24
C GLU A 314 27.31 31.02 7.67
N LEU A 315 27.52 32.32 7.89
CA LEU A 315 26.64 33.37 7.35
C LEU A 315 26.74 33.54 5.83
N GLU A 316 27.95 33.49 5.26
CA GLU A 316 28.12 33.59 3.81
C GLU A 316 27.56 32.36 3.10
N PHE A 317 27.63 31.20 3.74
CA PHE A 317 26.98 29.97 3.29
C PHE A 317 25.44 30.09 3.26
N LEU A 318 24.83 30.56 4.36
CA LEU A 318 23.38 30.75 4.45
C LEU A 318 22.85 31.77 3.43
N LYS A 319 23.62 32.82 3.12
CA LYS A 319 23.28 33.79 2.07
C LYS A 319 23.25 33.17 0.68
N GLN A 320 24.19 32.28 0.35
CA GLN A 320 24.17 31.58 -0.95
C GLN A 320 22.99 30.61 -1.04
N GLN A 321 22.66 29.92 0.05
CA GLN A 321 21.50 29.04 0.10
C GLN A 321 20.19 29.81 -0.11
N LYS A 322 20.07 31.01 0.46
CA LYS A 322 18.93 31.92 0.23
C LYS A 322 18.80 32.34 -1.22
N ILE A 323 19.89 32.75 -1.87
CA ILE A 323 19.87 33.14 -3.29
C ILE A 323 19.41 31.98 -4.18
N ASN A 324 19.87 30.75 -3.90
CA ASN A 324 19.44 29.58 -4.65
C ASN A 324 17.95 29.26 -4.44
N LEU A 325 17.45 29.38 -3.21
CA LEU A 325 16.02 29.18 -2.90
C LEU A 325 15.14 30.29 -3.49
N GLU A 326 15.62 31.54 -3.55
CA GLU A 326 14.94 32.65 -4.23
C GLU A 326 14.86 32.40 -5.74
N ASN A 327 15.95 31.91 -6.36
CA ASN A 327 15.95 31.55 -7.79
C ASN A 327 15.01 30.38 -8.08
N GLN A 328 15.00 29.34 -7.26
CA GLN A 328 14.06 28.22 -7.38
C GLN A 328 12.62 28.66 -7.20
N SER A 329 12.34 29.52 -6.20
CA SER A 329 10.99 30.06 -6.00
C SER A 329 10.54 30.89 -7.21
N ASN A 330 11.43 31.67 -7.83
CA ASN A 330 11.10 32.46 -9.01
C ASN A 330 10.86 31.58 -10.25
N GLU A 331 11.62 30.50 -10.41
CA GLU A 331 11.42 29.51 -11.49
C GLU A 331 10.06 28.80 -11.34
N PHE A 332 9.67 28.43 -10.12
CA PHE A 332 8.35 27.86 -9.87
C PHE A 332 7.22 28.86 -10.12
N ILE A 333 7.39 30.13 -9.73
CA ILE A 333 6.41 31.18 -10.01
C ILE A 333 6.23 31.37 -11.52
N GLN A 334 7.33 31.46 -12.27
CA GLN A 334 7.30 31.59 -13.72
C GLN A 334 6.58 30.41 -14.39
N LYS A 335 6.86 29.18 -13.92
CA LYS A 335 6.21 27.98 -14.42
C LYS A 335 4.73 27.91 -14.10
N ILE A 336 4.32 28.41 -12.92
CA ILE A 336 2.89 28.55 -12.57
C ILE A 336 2.22 29.58 -13.47
N GLU A 337 2.84 30.72 -13.77
CA GLU A 337 2.29 31.72 -14.69
C GLU A 337 2.10 31.15 -16.10
N GLU A 338 3.07 30.37 -16.60
CA GLU A 338 2.96 29.68 -17.90
C GLU A 338 1.82 28.64 -17.92
N LEU A 339 1.68 27.87 -16.85
CA LEU A 339 0.60 26.88 -16.70
C LEU A 339 -0.77 27.55 -16.51
N GLN A 340 -0.85 28.66 -15.78
CA GLN A 340 -2.07 29.45 -15.61
C GLN A 340 -2.51 30.09 -16.94
N ASN A 341 -1.56 30.60 -17.73
CA ASN A 341 -1.84 31.10 -19.07
C ASN A 341 -2.36 29.98 -19.98
N SER A 342 -1.74 28.80 -19.94
CA SER A 342 -2.19 27.62 -20.70
C SER A 342 -3.57 27.14 -20.25
N TYR A 343 -3.83 27.12 -18.94
CA TYR A 343 -5.14 26.81 -18.36
C TYR A 343 -6.21 27.80 -18.82
N SER A 344 -5.91 29.10 -18.82
CA SER A 344 -6.84 30.14 -19.29
C SER A 344 -7.18 30.01 -20.78
N LEU A 345 -6.20 29.60 -21.60
CA LEU A 345 -6.39 29.40 -23.03
C LEU A 345 -7.28 28.17 -23.29
N LEU A 346 -7.03 27.08 -22.55
CA LEU A 346 -7.81 25.84 -22.63
C LEU A 346 -9.25 26.04 -22.15
N LEU A 347 -9.46 26.87 -21.12
CA LEU A 347 -10.80 27.22 -20.64
C LEU A 347 -11.59 27.98 -21.72
N LYS A 348 -10.95 28.93 -22.42
CA LYS A 348 -11.55 29.63 -23.56
C LYS A 348 -11.84 28.71 -24.75
N GLU A 349 -11.00 27.73 -25.02
CA GLU A 349 -11.28 26.71 -26.04
C GLU A 349 -12.47 25.84 -25.65
N LYS A 350 -12.55 25.46 -24.37
CA LYS A 350 -13.68 24.69 -23.84
C LYS A 350 -14.98 25.47 -23.94
N GLU A 351 -15.00 26.75 -23.53
CA GLU A 351 -16.18 27.62 -23.66
C GLU A 351 -16.68 27.71 -25.11
N LYS A 352 -15.77 27.79 -26.10
CA LYS A 352 -16.14 27.77 -27.51
C LYS A 352 -16.75 26.44 -27.95
N VAL A 353 -16.23 25.31 -27.45
CA VAL A 353 -16.77 23.97 -27.75
C VAL A 353 -18.13 23.78 -27.10
N ASP A 354 -18.32 24.25 -25.86
CA ASP A 354 -19.60 24.25 -25.15
C ASP A 354 -20.64 25.13 -25.89
N GLU A 355 -20.23 26.28 -26.41
CA GLU A 355 -21.11 27.15 -27.22
C GLU A 355 -21.50 26.49 -28.56
N LEU A 356 -20.56 25.79 -29.22
CA LEU A 356 -20.83 25.03 -30.44
C LEU A 356 -21.80 23.87 -30.17
N LEU A 357 -21.63 23.16 -29.05
CA LEU A 357 -22.53 22.09 -28.64
C LEU A 357 -23.95 22.62 -28.42
N ARG A 358 -24.08 23.79 -27.79
CA ARG A 358 -25.38 24.43 -27.57
C ARG A 358 -26.05 24.84 -28.88
N LYS A 359 -25.30 25.44 -29.82
CA LYS A 359 -25.82 25.81 -31.15
C LYS A 359 -26.27 24.59 -31.96
N GLN A 360 -25.50 23.50 -31.94
CA GLN A 360 -25.91 22.26 -32.61
C GLN A 360 -27.14 21.61 -31.96
N GLN A 361 -27.28 21.71 -30.64
CA GLN A 361 -28.48 21.24 -29.94
C GLN A 361 -29.72 22.05 -30.34
N GLU A 362 -29.61 23.38 -30.37
CA GLU A 362 -30.69 24.27 -30.81
C GLU A 362 -31.11 24.00 -32.28
N GLU A 363 -30.14 23.74 -33.18
CA GLU A 363 -30.43 23.39 -34.58
C GLU A 363 -31.08 22.00 -34.71
N PHE A 364 -30.64 21.03 -33.92
CA PHE A 364 -31.22 19.69 -33.87
C PHE A 364 -32.68 19.73 -33.40
N ASP A 365 -32.96 20.47 -32.33
CA ASP A 365 -34.32 20.61 -31.78
C ASP A 365 -35.26 21.34 -32.75
N MET A 366 -34.76 22.36 -33.46
CA MET A 366 -35.51 23.04 -34.52
C MET A 366 -35.89 22.13 -35.70
N LYS A 367 -34.98 21.24 -36.14
CA LYS A 367 -35.28 20.30 -37.24
C LYS A 367 -36.23 19.18 -36.83
N ILE A 368 -36.17 18.74 -35.57
CA ILE A 368 -37.20 17.83 -35.01
C ILE A 368 -38.57 18.50 -35.01
N LEU A 369 -38.66 19.76 -34.60
CA LEU A 369 -39.91 20.51 -34.62
C LEU A 369 -40.47 20.67 -36.05
N GLN A 370 -39.60 20.86 -37.05
CA GLN A 370 -40.01 20.91 -38.46
C GLN A 370 -40.53 19.55 -38.98
N SER A 371 -39.90 18.44 -38.60
CA SER A 371 -40.41 17.09 -38.92
C SER A 371 -41.75 16.82 -38.26
N ALA A 372 -41.95 17.24 -36.99
CA ALA A 372 -43.24 17.11 -36.32
C ALA A 372 -44.36 17.87 -37.05
N LYS A 373 -44.10 19.11 -37.51
CA LYS A 373 -45.06 19.89 -38.30
C LYS A 373 -45.35 19.29 -39.69
N SER A 374 -44.36 18.64 -40.31
CA SER A 374 -44.56 17.92 -41.59
C SER A 374 -45.51 16.74 -41.43
N ASN A 375 -45.36 15.98 -40.33
CA ASN A 375 -46.24 14.87 -39.98
C ASN A 375 -47.67 15.33 -39.68
N GLU A 376 -47.86 16.47 -38.99
CA GLU A 376 -49.19 17.04 -38.78
C GLU A 376 -49.88 17.44 -40.10
N LEU A 377 -49.13 17.97 -41.07
CA LEU A 377 -49.67 18.31 -42.40
C LEU A 377 -50.09 17.05 -43.18
N LEU A 378 -49.29 15.97 -43.10
CA LEU A 378 -49.62 14.66 -43.69
C LEU A 378 -50.89 14.06 -43.07
N ALA A 379 -51.05 14.19 -41.75
CA ALA A 379 -52.26 13.74 -41.05
C ALA A 379 -53.51 14.52 -41.52
N HIS A 380 -53.42 15.85 -41.60
CA HIS A 380 -54.54 16.69 -42.05
C HIS A 380 -54.94 16.43 -43.52
N LEU A 381 -53.97 16.18 -44.42
CA LEU A 381 -54.25 15.79 -45.80
C LEU A 381 -54.88 14.39 -45.88
N GLY A 382 -54.47 13.48 -44.99
CA GLY A 382 -55.09 12.17 -44.81
C GLY A 382 -56.56 12.28 -44.43
N ASP A 383 -56.89 13.11 -43.43
CA ASP A 383 -58.27 13.29 -42.95
C ASP A 383 -59.20 13.88 -44.02
N GLN A 384 -58.71 14.77 -44.87
CA GLN A 384 -59.48 15.32 -46.01
C GLN A 384 -59.84 14.24 -47.05
N ILE A 385 -58.96 13.27 -47.29
CA ILE A 385 -59.25 12.11 -48.17
C ILE A 385 -60.34 11.22 -47.54
N THR A 386 -60.29 11.02 -46.23
CA THR A 386 -61.28 10.20 -45.50
C THR A 386 -62.68 10.84 -45.56
N SER A 387 -62.76 12.16 -45.41
CA SER A 387 -64.02 12.92 -45.56
C SER A 387 -64.60 12.83 -46.98
N LEU A 388 -63.78 12.98 -48.02
CA LEU A 388 -64.23 12.87 -49.42
C LEU A 388 -64.66 11.45 -49.79
N LYS A 389 -64.02 10.42 -49.21
CA LYS A 389 -64.43 9.01 -49.37
C LYS A 389 -65.81 8.76 -48.75
N SER A 390 -66.11 9.35 -47.59
CA SER A 390 -67.43 9.18 -46.95
C SER A 390 -68.56 9.85 -47.73
N GLU A 391 -68.32 10.98 -48.39
CA GLU A 391 -69.30 11.61 -49.30
C GLU A 391 -69.61 10.73 -50.52
N LEU A 392 -68.59 10.07 -51.08
CA LEU A 392 -68.70 9.14 -52.22
C LEU A 392 -69.52 7.88 -51.85
N GLU A 393 -69.38 7.41 -50.61
CA GLU A 393 -70.15 6.29 -50.04
C GLU A 393 -71.65 6.62 -49.95
N SER A 394 -72.00 7.86 -49.62
CA SER A 394 -73.42 8.29 -49.50
C SER A 394 -74.15 8.34 -50.85
N MET A 395 -73.44 8.61 -51.95
CA MET A 395 -74.01 8.65 -53.30
C MET A 395 -74.24 7.24 -53.87
N LYS A 396 -73.38 6.26 -53.55
CA LYS A 396 -73.60 4.83 -53.89
C LYS A 396 -74.88 4.25 -53.27
N ASN A 397 -75.32 4.78 -52.13
CA ASN A 397 -76.57 4.33 -51.50
C ASN A 397 -77.84 4.78 -52.25
N LYS A 398 -77.81 5.87 -53.03
CA LYS A 398 -78.92 6.28 -53.93
C LYS A 398 -79.03 5.40 -55.18
N GLU A 399 -77.91 4.85 -55.64
CA GLU A 399 -77.88 3.91 -56.79
C GLU A 399 -78.59 2.58 -56.46
N LYS A 400 -78.53 2.17 -55.19
CA LYS A 400 -79.17 0.95 -54.66
C LYS A 400 -80.71 1.02 -54.59
N GLU A 401 -81.28 2.21 -54.42
CA GLU A 401 -82.75 2.42 -54.39
C GLU A 401 -83.41 2.27 -55.77
N ASN A 402 -82.71 2.65 -56.84
CA ASN A 402 -83.19 2.52 -58.21
C ASN A 402 -83.22 1.06 -58.71
N LEU A 403 -82.40 0.17 -58.14
CA LEU A 403 -82.36 -1.26 -58.46
C LEU A 403 -83.59 -2.03 -57.96
N ASN A 404 -84.19 -1.61 -56.84
CA ASN A 404 -85.30 -2.33 -56.20
C ASN A 404 -86.64 -2.24 -56.98
N GLN A 405 -86.84 -1.24 -57.84
CA GLN A 405 -88.03 -1.15 -58.70
C GLN A 405 -87.99 -2.12 -59.89
N ILE A 406 -86.82 -2.69 -60.21
CA ILE A 406 -86.59 -3.60 -61.34
C ILE A 406 -86.87 -5.07 -60.96
N GLU A 407 -86.77 -5.43 -59.66
CA GLU A 407 -86.96 -6.81 -59.18
C GLU A 407 -88.43 -7.25 -59.07
N GLU A 408 -89.38 -6.33 -58.91
CA GLU A 408 -90.81 -6.66 -58.77
C GLU A 408 -91.42 -7.26 -60.07
N ILE A 409 -90.84 -6.93 -61.22
CA ILE A 409 -91.24 -7.42 -62.55
C ILE A 409 -90.72 -8.86 -62.79
N LYS A 410 -89.62 -9.27 -62.15
CA LYS A 410 -89.02 -10.62 -62.28
C LYS A 410 -89.85 -11.71 -61.58
N LYS A 411 -90.65 -11.36 -60.55
CA LYS A 411 -91.37 -12.31 -59.70
C LYS A 411 -92.53 -13.05 -60.39
N LYS A 412 -93.18 -12.45 -61.40
CA LYS A 412 -94.29 -13.11 -62.14
C LYS A 412 -93.84 -14.20 -63.11
N LYS A 413 -92.53 -14.31 -63.40
CA LYS A 413 -91.95 -15.30 -64.32
C LYS A 413 -91.69 -16.65 -63.64
N LYS A 414 -91.47 -16.66 -62.32
CA LYS A 414 -90.87 -17.81 -61.61
C LYS A 414 -91.85 -18.88 -61.11
N GLU A 415 -93.17 -18.66 -61.14
CA GLU A 415 -94.13 -19.69 -60.68
C GLU A 415 -94.55 -20.68 -61.79
N MET A 416 -94.25 -20.42 -63.08
CA MET A 416 -94.23 -21.49 -64.09
C MET A 416 -93.08 -22.50 -63.85
N GLU A 417 -92.05 -22.12 -63.09
CA GLU A 417 -90.94 -23.02 -62.71
C GLU A 417 -91.32 -23.96 -61.53
N GLN A 418 -92.46 -23.71 -60.85
CA GLN A 418 -92.89 -24.50 -59.67
C GLN A 418 -93.46 -25.89 -59.98
N ASP A 419 -93.87 -26.18 -61.22
CA ASP A 419 -94.46 -27.48 -61.58
C ASP A 419 -93.41 -28.55 -61.97
N TYR A 420 -92.18 -28.12 -62.31
CA TYR A 420 -91.11 -29.02 -62.75
C TYR A 420 -90.09 -29.39 -61.65
N LEU A 421 -89.93 -28.59 -60.59
CA LEU A 421 -89.00 -28.90 -59.49
C LEU A 421 -89.58 -29.83 -58.41
N GLN A 422 -90.89 -30.10 -58.42
CA GLN A 422 -91.58 -31.01 -57.49
C GLN A 422 -91.06 -32.45 -57.60
N LYS A 423 -90.53 -32.87 -58.75
CA LYS A 423 -89.90 -34.20 -58.97
C LYS A 423 -88.42 -34.26 -58.60
N ILE A 424 -87.77 -33.11 -58.39
CA ILE A 424 -86.37 -32.99 -57.95
C ILE A 424 -86.28 -33.01 -56.41
N LYS A 425 -87.35 -32.60 -55.71
CA LYS A 425 -87.42 -32.57 -54.24
C LYS A 425 -87.47 -33.94 -53.54
N GLU A 426 -87.91 -35.01 -54.19
CA GLU A 426 -88.06 -36.35 -53.54
C GLU A 426 -86.74 -37.14 -53.42
N GLU A 427 -85.71 -36.86 -54.23
CA GLU A 427 -84.36 -37.43 -54.05
C GLU A 427 -83.45 -36.61 -53.12
N GLN A 428 -83.75 -35.32 -52.92
CA GLN A 428 -83.02 -34.43 -52.01
C GLN A 428 -83.31 -34.69 -50.52
N GLU A 429 -84.48 -35.24 -50.18
CA GLU A 429 -84.87 -35.53 -48.78
C GLU A 429 -84.12 -36.72 -48.14
N LYS A 430 -83.49 -37.62 -48.93
CA LYS A 430 -82.64 -38.70 -48.41
C LYS A 430 -81.22 -38.26 -48.05
N TYR A 431 -80.75 -37.14 -48.61
CA TYR A 431 -79.41 -36.61 -48.36
C TYR A 431 -79.38 -35.60 -47.19
N GLN A 432 -80.50 -34.93 -46.90
CA GLN A 432 -80.63 -33.97 -45.79
C GLN A 432 -80.65 -34.59 -44.38
N ASN A 433 -80.93 -35.89 -44.23
CA ASN A 433 -80.93 -36.55 -42.92
C ASN A 433 -79.53 -36.99 -42.43
N LEU A 434 -78.49 -36.97 -43.27
CA LEU A 434 -77.10 -37.23 -42.85
C LEU A 434 -76.33 -35.95 -42.46
N GLU A 435 -76.84 -34.79 -42.87
CA GLU A 435 -76.20 -33.48 -42.68
C GLU A 435 -76.58 -32.83 -41.32
N SER A 436 -77.75 -33.20 -40.77
CA SER A 436 -78.27 -32.67 -39.50
C SER A 436 -77.56 -33.22 -38.25
N GLU A 437 -77.07 -34.47 -38.26
CA GLU A 437 -76.26 -35.04 -37.17
C GLU A 437 -74.84 -34.46 -37.11
N LYS A 438 -74.28 -34.03 -38.26
CA LYS A 438 -72.94 -33.42 -38.34
C LYS A 438 -72.93 -31.97 -37.85
N HIS A 439 -74.02 -31.22 -38.03
CA HIS A 439 -74.10 -29.81 -37.64
C HIS A 439 -74.32 -29.61 -36.13
N GLN A 440 -75.01 -30.54 -35.44
CA GLN A 440 -75.22 -30.47 -33.99
C GLN A 440 -73.95 -30.75 -33.16
N SER A 441 -73.00 -31.55 -33.67
CA SER A 441 -71.70 -31.75 -32.99
C SER A 441 -70.74 -30.56 -33.13
N ILE A 442 -70.84 -29.79 -34.22
CA ILE A 442 -69.98 -28.61 -34.47
C ILE A 442 -70.43 -27.40 -33.63
N LEU A 443 -71.73 -27.28 -33.35
CA LEU A 443 -72.28 -26.20 -32.53
C LEU A 443 -71.96 -26.35 -31.03
N SER A 444 -71.94 -27.57 -30.48
CA SER A 444 -71.59 -27.77 -29.05
C SER A 444 -70.12 -27.50 -28.76
N LEU A 445 -69.22 -27.85 -29.69
CA LEU A 445 -67.78 -27.56 -29.58
C LEU A 445 -67.45 -26.06 -29.64
N ARG A 446 -68.26 -25.26 -30.38
CA ARG A 446 -68.09 -23.80 -30.44
C ARG A 446 -68.53 -23.08 -29.16
N GLU A 447 -69.58 -23.54 -28.48
CA GLU A 447 -70.03 -22.95 -27.21
C GLU A 447 -69.09 -23.26 -26.03
N GLU A 448 -68.47 -24.45 -26.03
CA GLU A 448 -67.47 -24.84 -25.02
C GLU A 448 -66.18 -24.00 -25.14
N LEU A 449 -65.72 -23.73 -26.37
CA LEU A 449 -64.52 -22.94 -26.67
C LEU A 449 -64.70 -21.45 -26.31
N ALA A 450 -65.89 -20.89 -26.54
CA ALA A 450 -66.20 -19.50 -26.21
C ALA A 450 -66.22 -19.24 -24.69
N LYS A 451 -66.73 -20.18 -23.89
CA LYS A 451 -66.75 -20.07 -22.42
C LYS A 451 -65.38 -20.20 -21.76
N GLN A 452 -64.46 -20.96 -22.37
CA GLN A 452 -63.09 -21.08 -21.86
C GLN A 452 -62.26 -19.81 -22.11
N LEU A 453 -62.46 -19.15 -23.27
CA LEU A 453 -61.82 -17.88 -23.61
C LEU A 453 -62.27 -16.71 -22.71
N GLU A 454 -63.55 -16.67 -22.32
CA GLU A 454 -64.08 -15.61 -21.44
C GLU A 454 -63.54 -15.73 -20.00
N ASN A 455 -63.40 -16.95 -19.47
CA ASN A 455 -62.81 -17.20 -18.15
C ASN A 455 -61.30 -16.95 -18.09
N PHE A 456 -60.58 -17.10 -19.20
CA PHE A 456 -59.14 -16.81 -19.29
C PHE A 456 -58.84 -15.31 -19.22
N ASN A 457 -59.61 -14.50 -19.94
CA ASN A 457 -59.44 -13.04 -19.94
C ASN A 457 -59.75 -12.41 -18.56
N LEU A 458 -60.74 -12.94 -17.84
CA LEU A 458 -61.07 -12.47 -16.48
C LEU A 458 -59.95 -12.74 -15.45
N LYS A 459 -59.21 -13.85 -15.59
CA LYS A 459 -58.09 -14.17 -14.70
C LYS A 459 -56.86 -13.30 -14.97
N MET A 460 -56.57 -13.01 -16.24
CA MET A 460 -55.48 -12.14 -16.65
C MET A 460 -55.65 -10.69 -16.14
N ASP A 461 -56.88 -10.17 -16.19
CA ASP A 461 -57.19 -8.82 -15.70
C ASP A 461 -57.08 -8.70 -14.16
N GLU A 462 -57.38 -9.75 -13.40
CA GLU A 462 -57.25 -9.75 -11.93
C GLU A 462 -55.79 -9.78 -11.46
N GLU A 463 -54.90 -10.49 -12.15
CA GLU A 463 -53.47 -10.53 -11.81
C GLU A 463 -52.73 -9.24 -12.20
N ALA A 464 -53.06 -8.65 -13.35
CA ALA A 464 -52.54 -7.34 -13.76
C ALA A 464 -52.89 -6.23 -12.73
N LYS A 465 -54.03 -6.35 -12.06
CA LYS A 465 -54.46 -5.40 -11.03
C LYS A 465 -53.64 -5.50 -9.75
N LYS A 466 -53.32 -6.72 -9.30
CA LYS A 466 -52.45 -6.97 -8.13
C LYS A 466 -51.00 -6.49 -8.36
N PHE A 467 -50.52 -6.60 -9.59
CA PHE A 467 -49.18 -6.13 -9.97
C PHE A 467 -49.06 -4.60 -9.85
N ASN A 468 -50.07 -3.87 -10.31
CA ASN A 468 -50.10 -2.40 -10.25
C ASN A 468 -50.25 -1.85 -8.81
N GLU A 469 -50.94 -2.56 -7.92
CA GLU A 469 -51.05 -2.17 -6.50
C GLU A 469 -49.71 -2.29 -5.75
N LYS A 470 -48.90 -3.33 -6.03
CA LYS A 470 -47.56 -3.48 -5.44
C LYS A 470 -46.56 -2.41 -5.92
N ILE A 471 -46.68 -1.95 -7.17
CA ILE A 471 -45.83 -0.85 -7.69
C ILE A 471 -46.09 0.45 -6.92
N ALA A 472 -47.36 0.79 -6.68
CA ALA A 472 -47.73 1.97 -5.92
C ALA A 472 -47.25 1.92 -4.44
N GLU A 473 -47.15 0.72 -3.87
CA GLU A 473 -46.67 0.53 -2.50
C GLU A 473 -45.14 0.78 -2.39
N TYR A 474 -44.37 0.34 -3.38
CA TYR A 474 -42.92 0.61 -3.44
C TYR A 474 -42.58 2.07 -3.73
N GLU A 475 -43.35 2.77 -4.55
CA GLU A 475 -43.16 4.20 -4.81
C GLU A 475 -43.35 5.03 -3.53
N LYS A 476 -44.32 4.65 -2.69
CA LYS A 476 -44.57 5.31 -1.40
C LYS A 476 -43.41 5.12 -0.41
N ILE A 477 -42.82 3.92 -0.34
CA ILE A 477 -41.65 3.62 0.52
C ILE A 477 -40.44 4.46 0.09
N ILE A 478 -40.23 4.63 -1.22
CA ILE A 478 -39.14 5.45 -1.76
C ILE A 478 -39.32 6.93 -1.38
N GLU A 479 -40.54 7.44 -1.40
CA GLU A 479 -40.84 8.82 -1.02
C GLU A 479 -40.63 9.06 0.49
N ASP A 480 -41.03 8.10 1.34
CA ASP A 480 -40.82 8.15 2.80
C ASP A 480 -39.32 8.12 3.16
N LEU A 481 -38.51 7.30 2.46
CA LEU A 481 -37.06 7.23 2.66
C LEU A 481 -36.35 8.54 2.25
N LYS A 482 -36.81 9.20 1.18
CA LYS A 482 -36.27 10.52 0.77
C LYS A 482 -36.57 11.58 1.83
N GLN A 483 -37.76 11.53 2.44
CA GLN A 483 -38.14 12.48 3.48
C GLN A 483 -37.35 12.24 4.78
N GLU A 484 -37.08 10.98 5.16
CA GLU A 484 -36.21 10.64 6.28
C GLU A 484 -34.78 11.13 6.10
N MET A 485 -34.23 11.02 4.88
CA MET A 485 -32.90 11.53 4.57
C MET A 485 -32.81 13.04 4.75
N LYS A 486 -33.80 13.78 4.25
CA LYS A 486 -33.86 15.25 4.39
C LYS A 486 -33.95 15.68 5.86
N ASN A 487 -34.72 14.97 6.68
CA ASN A 487 -34.83 15.26 8.11
C ASN A 487 -33.50 14.99 8.85
N LYS A 488 -32.77 13.92 8.47
CA LYS A 488 -31.43 13.63 9.02
C LYS A 488 -30.39 14.68 8.62
N GLU A 489 -30.48 15.23 7.41
CA GLU A 489 -29.61 16.33 6.95
C GLU A 489 -29.84 17.61 7.77
N GLU A 490 -31.09 17.97 8.06
CA GLU A 490 -31.42 19.10 8.95
C GLU A 490 -30.96 18.85 10.40
N GLU A 491 -31.07 17.61 10.91
CA GLU A 491 -30.60 17.25 12.25
C GLU A 491 -29.07 17.38 12.37
N VAL A 492 -28.33 16.96 11.33
CA VAL A 492 -26.87 17.12 11.26
C VAL A 492 -26.47 18.59 11.14
N ALA A 493 -27.18 19.39 10.34
CA ALA A 493 -26.93 20.83 10.22
C ALA A 493 -27.14 21.58 11.55
N ASN A 494 -28.19 21.22 12.30
CA ASN A 494 -28.47 21.80 13.62
C ASN A 494 -27.42 21.41 14.67
N LYS A 495 -26.95 20.15 14.64
CA LYS A 495 -25.84 19.68 15.50
C LYS A 495 -24.51 20.39 15.16
N LEU A 496 -24.25 20.68 13.88
CA LEU A 496 -23.07 21.45 13.45
C LEU A 496 -23.13 22.89 13.98
N SER A 497 -24.29 23.55 13.87
CA SER A 497 -24.50 24.92 14.35
C SER A 497 -24.32 25.05 15.87
N SER A 498 -24.81 24.08 16.64
CA SER A 498 -24.58 24.00 18.10
C SER A 498 -23.09 23.84 18.44
N LYS A 499 -22.35 23.01 17.70
CA LYS A 499 -20.91 22.80 17.91
C LYS A 499 -20.08 24.03 17.53
N ASP A 500 -20.49 24.78 16.51
CA ASP A 500 -19.85 26.05 16.14
C ASP A 500 -20.04 27.14 17.21
N GLN A 501 -21.18 27.15 17.89
CA GLN A 501 -21.42 28.07 19.01
C GLN A 501 -20.57 27.72 20.25
N GLU A 502 -20.42 26.42 20.58
CA GLU A 502 -19.49 25.97 21.62
C GLU A 502 -18.03 26.33 21.29
N MET A 503 -17.62 26.15 20.04
CA MET A 503 -16.29 26.52 19.55
C MET A 503 -16.01 28.02 19.66
N LYS A 504 -16.99 28.87 19.35
CA LYS A 504 -16.86 30.34 19.52
C LYS A 504 -16.73 30.73 20.98
N PHE A 505 -17.52 30.13 21.88
CA PHE A 505 -17.43 30.42 23.32
C PHE A 505 -16.07 29.99 23.91
N LEU A 506 -15.56 28.83 23.49
CA LEU A 506 -14.23 28.36 23.86
C LEU A 506 -13.12 29.26 23.30
N GLN A 507 -13.25 29.75 22.07
CA GLN A 507 -12.32 30.73 21.48
C GLN A 507 -12.32 32.05 22.25
N GLU A 508 -13.48 32.60 22.59
CA GLU A 508 -13.59 33.85 23.36
C GLU A 508 -13.00 33.70 24.77
N SER A 509 -13.29 32.59 25.46
CA SER A 509 -12.70 32.30 26.78
C SER A 509 -11.18 32.12 26.71
N THR A 510 -10.67 31.48 25.66
CA THR A 510 -9.23 31.29 25.46
C THR A 510 -8.54 32.62 25.13
N ASN A 511 -9.18 33.47 24.32
CA ASN A 511 -8.67 34.79 23.98
C ASN A 511 -8.63 35.73 25.20
N GLN A 512 -9.62 35.65 26.10
CA GLN A 512 -9.59 36.38 27.37
C GLN A 512 -8.42 35.94 28.27
N LYS A 513 -8.18 34.64 28.41
CA LYS A 513 -7.01 34.12 29.15
C LYS A 513 -5.69 34.52 28.52
N ILE A 514 -5.61 34.57 27.19
CA ILE A 514 -4.42 35.04 26.47
C ILE A 514 -4.17 36.53 26.74
N GLU A 515 -5.21 37.35 26.77
CA GLU A 515 -5.09 38.78 27.12
C GLU A 515 -4.65 38.98 28.59
N GLU A 516 -5.18 38.20 29.54
CA GLU A 516 -4.73 38.21 30.93
C GLU A 516 -3.25 37.81 31.06
N ILE A 517 -2.81 36.79 30.34
CA ILE A 517 -1.41 36.35 30.30
C ILE A 517 -0.51 37.41 29.66
N LYS A 518 -0.94 38.07 28.59
CA LYS A 518 -0.20 39.18 27.97
C LYS A 518 -0.05 40.36 28.94
N LYS A 519 -1.09 40.70 29.68
CA LYS A 519 -1.05 41.78 30.66
C LYS A 519 -0.08 41.46 31.80
N SER A 520 -0.15 40.24 32.36
CA SER A 520 0.80 39.77 33.37
C SER A 520 2.24 39.72 32.86
N LYS A 521 2.44 39.34 31.59
CA LYS A 521 3.76 39.36 30.95
C LYS A 521 4.32 40.79 30.83
N ASN A 522 3.51 41.73 30.38
CA ASN A 522 3.92 43.14 30.24
C ASN A 522 4.23 43.76 31.61
N ASP A 523 3.43 43.48 32.65
CA ASP A 523 3.67 43.96 34.00
C ASP A 523 5.00 43.43 34.57
N MET A 524 5.34 42.16 34.30
CA MET A 524 6.65 41.60 34.67
C MET A 524 7.80 42.22 33.86
N GLU A 525 7.63 42.42 32.55
CA GLU A 525 8.65 43.07 31.71
C GLU A 525 8.96 44.49 32.20
N GLU A 526 7.94 45.25 32.62
CA GLU A 526 8.11 46.60 33.19
C GLU A 526 8.85 46.57 34.55
N GLU A 527 8.58 45.58 35.40
CA GLU A 527 9.28 45.40 36.67
C GLU A 527 10.76 45.02 36.47
N TYR A 528 11.04 44.15 35.51
CA TYR A 528 12.42 43.79 35.13
C TYR A 528 13.16 44.97 34.52
N LEU A 529 12.50 45.81 33.71
CA LEU A 529 13.11 47.00 33.13
C LEU A 529 13.53 48.01 34.22
N LYS A 530 12.68 48.25 35.23
CA LYS A 530 13.00 49.12 36.37
C LYS A 530 14.18 48.58 37.20
N LYS A 531 14.27 47.27 37.40
CA LYS A 531 15.42 46.63 38.07
C LYS A 531 16.71 46.78 37.27
N ILE A 532 16.64 46.64 35.94
CA ILE A 532 17.79 46.84 35.05
C ILE A 532 18.25 48.31 35.10
N GLU A 533 17.33 49.28 35.08
CA GLU A 533 17.66 50.70 35.18
C GLU A 533 18.31 51.04 36.54
N GLN A 534 17.82 50.49 37.65
CA GLN A 534 18.45 50.66 38.96
C GLN A 534 19.88 50.10 39.00
N ILE A 535 20.09 48.90 38.46
CA ILE A 535 21.41 48.27 38.39
C ILE A 535 22.36 49.08 37.50
N GLN A 536 21.87 49.57 36.35
CA GLN A 536 22.66 50.42 35.46
C GLN A 536 23.08 51.73 36.14
N GLN A 537 22.19 52.34 36.92
CA GLN A 537 22.51 53.55 37.67
C GLN A 537 23.55 53.28 38.78
N GLU A 538 23.43 52.18 39.54
CA GLU A 538 24.45 51.78 40.53
C GLU A 538 25.83 51.55 39.90
N TYR A 539 25.89 50.93 38.72
CA TYR A 539 27.17 50.75 38.02
C TYR A 539 27.74 52.07 37.51
N LYS A 540 26.89 53.01 37.11
CA LYS A 540 27.31 54.34 36.67
C LYS A 540 27.92 55.14 37.82
N ASP A 541 27.30 55.09 38.99
CA ASP A 541 27.80 55.75 40.20
C ASP A 541 29.13 55.12 40.68
N LYS A 542 29.26 53.79 40.60
CA LYS A 542 30.53 53.08 40.89
C LYS A 542 31.65 53.42 39.91
N ILE A 543 31.33 53.58 38.62
CA ILE A 543 32.30 54.01 37.61
C ILE A 543 32.75 55.44 37.89
N GLU A 544 31.85 56.31 38.36
CA GLU A 544 32.19 57.69 38.70
C GLU A 544 33.10 57.78 39.94
N ASP A 545 32.84 56.98 40.98
CA ASP A 545 33.71 56.84 42.16
C ASP A 545 35.10 56.28 41.79
N LEU A 546 35.15 55.28 40.90
CA LEU A 546 36.41 54.75 40.38
C LEU A 546 37.18 55.78 39.55
N ASN A 547 36.50 56.58 38.74
CA ASN A 547 37.14 57.65 37.96
C ASN A 547 37.70 58.77 38.86
N GLN A 548 37.03 59.08 39.98
CA GLN A 548 37.60 60.00 40.99
C GLN A 548 38.85 59.42 41.64
N LYS A 549 38.87 58.12 41.97
CA LYS A 549 40.05 57.43 42.52
C LYS A 549 41.22 57.37 41.54
N ILE A 550 40.95 57.15 40.25
CA ILE A 550 41.97 57.19 39.20
C ILE A 550 42.55 58.60 39.07
N LYS A 551 41.72 59.65 39.18
CA LYS A 551 42.18 61.04 39.11
C LYS A 551 43.10 61.39 40.29
N THR A 552 42.79 60.92 41.50
CA THR A 552 43.68 61.13 42.67
C THR A 552 44.99 60.33 42.53
N GLU A 553 44.96 59.10 42.03
CA GLU A 553 46.18 58.33 41.72
C GLU A 553 47.04 59.00 40.63
N GLN A 554 46.44 59.60 39.61
CA GLN A 554 47.17 60.36 38.60
C GLN A 554 47.82 61.63 39.18
N GLU A 555 47.16 62.32 40.12
CA GLU A 555 47.76 63.43 40.86
C GLU A 555 48.92 62.98 41.77
N TYR A 556 48.83 61.81 42.41
CA TYR A 556 49.94 61.22 43.16
C TYR A 556 51.10 60.81 42.25
N SER A 557 50.81 60.25 41.08
CA SER A 557 51.82 59.87 40.10
C SER A 557 52.56 61.10 39.53
N GLN A 558 51.84 62.20 39.29
CA GLN A 558 52.45 63.47 38.86
C GLN A 558 53.32 64.09 39.97
N LYS A 559 52.89 64.01 41.24
CA LYS A 559 53.71 64.43 42.39
C LYS A 559 54.97 63.58 42.55
N LEU A 560 54.87 62.26 42.36
CA LEU A 560 56.03 61.35 42.37
C LEU A 560 57.00 61.65 41.23
N LYS A 561 56.49 62.02 40.05
CA LYS A 561 57.32 62.39 38.90
C LYS A 561 58.07 63.70 39.14
N ASN A 562 57.39 64.73 39.66
CA ASN A 562 58.03 65.99 40.01
C ASN A 562 59.08 65.82 41.14
N LEU A 563 58.82 64.94 42.11
CA LEU A 563 59.78 64.63 43.18
C LEU A 563 60.98 63.83 42.66
N SER A 564 60.77 62.95 41.68
CA SER A 564 61.84 62.23 40.98
C SER A 564 62.72 63.18 40.16
N ASP A 565 62.12 64.16 39.49
CA ASP A 565 62.85 65.16 38.69
C ASP A 565 63.66 66.12 39.60
N GLU A 566 63.13 66.51 40.78
CA GLU A 566 63.88 67.28 41.80
C GLU A 566 65.05 66.48 42.41
N LEU A 567 64.87 65.17 42.63
CA LEU A 567 65.92 64.29 43.14
C LEU A 567 67.03 64.07 42.10
N GLN A 568 66.68 63.93 40.83
CA GLN A 568 67.64 63.78 39.74
C GLN A 568 68.47 65.06 39.55
N GLN A 569 67.85 66.24 39.64
CA GLN A 569 68.54 67.53 39.56
C GLN A 569 69.52 67.75 40.72
N LYS A 570 69.17 67.34 41.96
CA LYS A 570 70.10 67.35 43.10
C LYS A 570 71.22 66.32 42.99
N PHE A 571 70.96 65.19 42.36
CA PHE A 571 71.97 64.16 42.10
C PHE A 571 73.01 64.66 41.08
N ASP A 572 72.57 65.36 40.04
CA ASP A 572 73.44 65.92 38.99
C ASP A 572 74.29 67.09 39.52
N GLU A 573 73.78 67.92 40.44
CA GLU A 573 74.56 68.96 41.14
C GLU A 573 75.63 68.38 42.11
N GLN A 574 75.34 67.25 42.76
CA GLN A 574 76.31 66.57 43.64
C GLN A 574 77.37 65.78 42.86
N TYR A 575 77.03 65.28 41.66
CA TYR A 575 77.95 64.52 40.80
C TYR A 575 79.07 65.39 40.20
N GLU A 576 78.79 66.65 39.83
CA GLU A 576 79.83 67.63 39.45
C GLU A 576 80.75 68.03 40.62
N THR A 577 80.26 67.94 41.86
CA THR A 577 81.06 68.24 43.06
C THR A 577 82.00 67.07 43.42
N ILE A 578 81.58 65.83 43.15
CA ILE A 578 82.35 64.60 43.39
C ILE A 578 83.44 64.40 42.34
N GLN A 579 83.23 64.78 41.08
CA GLN A 579 84.26 64.74 40.04
C GLN A 579 85.46 65.68 40.32
N ASN A 580 85.24 66.79 41.02
CA ASN A 580 86.32 67.70 41.42
C ASN A 580 87.10 67.24 42.68
N LEU A 581 86.59 66.24 43.42
CA LEU A 581 87.26 65.65 44.60
C LEU A 581 87.94 64.30 44.29
N GLU A 582 87.65 63.69 43.15
CA GLU A 582 88.30 62.44 42.68
C GLU A 582 89.65 62.67 41.98
N GLU A 583 90.02 63.92 41.64
CA GLU A 583 91.39 64.27 41.22
C GLU A 583 92.39 64.38 42.39
N GLU A 584 91.94 64.50 43.65
CA GLU A 584 92.83 64.58 44.83
C GLU A 584 93.09 63.23 45.52
N LYS A 585 92.37 62.15 45.17
CA LYS A 585 92.49 60.83 45.84
C LYS A 585 93.53 59.90 45.20
N ASN A 586 94.13 60.28 44.07
CA ASN A 586 95.15 59.51 43.36
C ASN A 586 96.57 59.57 43.98
N SER A 587 96.73 59.91 45.26
CA SER A 587 98.06 60.01 45.90
C SER A 587 98.37 59.03 47.03
N LEU A 588 97.45 58.18 47.51
CA LEU A 588 97.75 57.27 48.63
C LEU A 588 97.26 55.84 48.42
N LYS A 589 98.03 55.12 47.60
CA LYS A 589 98.17 53.67 47.61
C LYS A 589 98.99 53.27 48.85
N GLY A 590 98.57 52.26 49.61
CA GLY A 590 99.42 51.79 50.71
C GLY A 590 98.90 50.58 51.48
N ASN A 591 99.09 49.39 50.88
CA ASN A 591 99.57 48.16 51.52
C ASN A 591 98.71 47.51 52.64
N VAL A 592 98.15 46.30 52.42
CA VAL A 592 98.80 44.97 52.64
C VAL A 592 98.83 44.71 54.16
N GLU A 593 98.34 43.62 54.78
CA GLU A 593 98.05 42.24 54.40
C GLU A 593 97.53 41.50 55.65
N LEU A 594 97.03 40.28 55.44
CA LEU A 594 97.11 39.12 56.35
C LEU A 594 96.29 39.09 57.65
N GLY A 595 95.38 38.11 57.73
CA GLY A 595 94.66 37.78 58.97
C GLY A 595 93.60 36.69 58.83
N LEU A 596 94.02 35.51 58.38
CA LEU A 596 93.34 34.21 58.60
C LEU A 596 92.53 34.14 59.92
N LYS A 597 91.23 33.78 59.86
CA LYS A 597 90.62 32.59 60.52
C LYS A 597 89.09 32.71 60.75
N ALA A 598 88.40 31.65 60.30
CA ALA A 598 87.29 30.93 60.92
C ALA A 598 85.95 31.69 61.17
N LEU A 599 84.84 31.23 60.56
CA LEU A 599 83.91 30.23 61.13
C LEU A 599 83.15 30.86 62.31
N GLU A 600 81.87 31.19 62.22
CA GLU A 600 80.75 30.27 62.42
C GLU A 600 79.47 31.12 62.35
N HIS A 601 78.47 30.72 61.56
CA HIS A 601 77.02 30.75 61.87
C HIS A 601 76.13 30.68 60.61
N GLU A 602 76.46 29.78 59.65
CA GLU A 602 75.59 29.54 58.50
C GLU A 602 75.65 28.09 57.96
N GLN A 603 76.02 27.14 58.82
CA GLN A 603 76.08 25.70 58.47
C GLN A 603 75.11 24.79 59.24
N GLU A 604 74.21 25.32 60.07
CA GLU A 604 73.26 24.50 60.84
C GLU A 604 71.87 24.34 60.20
N LYS A 605 71.44 25.25 59.32
CA LYS A 605 70.10 25.14 58.68
C LYS A 605 70.03 24.23 57.45
N ARG A 606 71.16 23.71 56.96
CA ARG A 606 71.20 22.83 55.77
C ARG A 606 71.21 21.32 56.09
N LYS A 607 71.47 20.89 57.33
CA LYS A 607 71.50 19.46 57.69
C LYS A 607 70.13 18.85 58.03
N GLU A 608 69.16 19.64 58.48
CA GLU A 608 67.82 19.11 58.83
C GLU A 608 66.96 18.76 57.59
N ALA A 609 67.17 19.45 56.46
CA ALA A 609 66.41 19.22 55.22
C ALA A 609 66.87 17.97 54.43
N GLU A 610 68.07 17.45 54.71
CA GLU A 610 68.64 16.28 54.03
C GLU A 610 68.29 14.95 54.72
N GLU A 611 68.03 14.96 56.04
CA GLU A 611 67.61 13.78 56.79
C GLU A 611 66.13 13.41 56.57
N GLU A 612 65.25 14.39 56.35
CA GLU A 612 63.83 14.16 56.07
C GLU A 612 63.60 13.59 54.65
N ASN A 613 64.43 14.01 53.68
CA ASN A 613 64.44 13.47 52.32
C ASN A 613 64.95 12.02 52.23
N GLN A 614 65.80 11.57 53.16
CA GLN A 614 66.24 10.16 53.22
C GLN A 614 65.18 9.24 53.85
N ARG A 615 64.34 9.74 54.75
CA ARG A 615 63.22 8.96 55.34
C ARG A 615 62.12 8.68 54.33
N LEU A 616 61.74 9.69 53.53
CA LEU A 616 60.72 9.55 52.48
C LEU A 616 61.13 8.55 51.39
N ARG A 617 62.42 8.45 51.05
CA ARG A 617 62.93 7.49 50.06
C ARG A 617 62.90 6.03 50.55
N LYS A 618 63.00 5.76 51.86
CA LYS A 618 62.87 4.41 52.41
C LYS A 618 61.42 3.90 52.42
N ILE A 619 60.46 4.77 52.72
CA ILE A 619 59.02 4.43 52.74
C ILE A 619 58.51 4.10 51.32
N ILE A 620 58.98 4.83 50.30
CA ILE A 620 58.64 4.57 48.90
C ILE A 620 59.16 3.21 48.41
N GLU A 621 60.34 2.78 48.89
CA GLU A 621 60.93 1.50 48.50
C GLU A 621 60.29 0.30 49.22
N GLU A 622 59.76 0.49 50.44
CA GLU A 622 58.96 -0.51 51.17
C GLU A 622 57.57 -0.71 50.52
N LEU A 623 56.89 0.38 50.14
CA LEU A 623 55.59 0.30 49.44
C LEU A 623 55.70 -0.36 48.06
N LYS A 624 56.81 -0.19 47.34
CA LYS A 624 57.07 -0.91 46.08
C LYS A 624 57.22 -2.42 46.30
N LYS A 625 57.73 -2.85 47.46
CA LYS A 625 57.96 -4.26 47.79
C LYS A 625 56.65 -4.98 48.16
N GLU A 626 55.75 -4.31 48.89
CA GLU A 626 54.39 -4.81 49.17
C GLU A 626 53.53 -4.94 47.92
N ILE A 627 53.64 -4.01 46.97
CA ILE A 627 52.92 -4.07 45.69
C ILE A 627 53.36 -5.28 44.85
N GLU A 628 54.65 -5.66 44.91
CA GLU A 628 55.18 -6.77 44.13
C GLU A 628 54.86 -8.15 44.76
N GLU A 629 54.77 -8.23 46.09
CA GLU A 629 54.28 -9.42 46.81
C GLU A 629 52.77 -9.67 46.57
N LEU A 630 51.96 -8.61 46.44
CA LEU A 630 50.54 -8.72 46.10
C LEU A 630 50.32 -9.18 44.64
N LYS A 631 51.21 -8.82 43.71
CA LYS A 631 51.18 -9.31 42.33
C LYS A 631 51.57 -10.80 42.24
N GLN A 632 52.56 -11.26 43.02
CA GLN A 632 52.92 -12.67 43.09
C GLN A 632 51.78 -13.56 43.65
N LYS A 633 51.06 -13.09 44.68
CA LYS A 633 49.88 -13.79 45.22
C LYS A 633 48.70 -13.85 44.24
N LEU A 634 48.57 -12.87 43.34
CA LEU A 634 47.56 -12.85 42.27
C LEU A 634 47.88 -13.82 41.12
N GLU A 635 49.17 -14.05 40.82
CA GLU A 635 49.61 -15.04 39.84
C GLU A 635 49.52 -16.49 40.37
N GLU A 636 49.70 -16.72 41.66
CA GLU A 636 49.53 -18.04 42.29
C GLU A 636 48.05 -18.48 42.39
N ALA A 637 47.12 -17.53 42.56
CA ALA A 637 45.67 -17.79 42.51
C ALA A 637 45.16 -18.18 41.10
N ARG A 638 45.94 -17.94 40.04
CA ARG A 638 45.59 -18.30 38.64
C ARG A 638 45.99 -19.72 38.23
N LYS A 639 46.63 -20.50 39.12
CA LYS A 639 47.10 -21.89 38.84
C LYS A 639 46.21 -23.03 39.39
N MET A 640 44.96 -22.77 39.78
CA MET A 640 43.98 -23.82 40.08
C MET A 640 42.93 -23.95 38.97
N LYS A 641 43.00 -25.05 38.21
CA LYS A 641 42.03 -25.43 37.16
C LYS A 641 40.77 -26.07 37.78
N PRO A 642 39.54 -25.67 37.40
CA PRO A 642 38.39 -26.56 37.48
C PRO A 642 38.34 -27.43 36.21
N LYS A 643 38.35 -28.74 36.44
CA LYS A 643 38.16 -29.81 35.45
C LYS A 643 36.65 -30.01 35.32
N VAL A 644 36.03 -29.55 34.22
CA VAL A 644 34.62 -29.86 33.92
C VAL A 644 34.59 -30.87 32.78
N ILE A 645 34.06 -32.04 33.12
CA ILE A 645 33.78 -33.18 32.26
C ILE A 645 32.57 -32.80 31.40
N ILE A 646 32.74 -32.74 30.08
CA ILE A 646 31.63 -32.70 29.15
C ILE A 646 31.20 -34.15 28.95
N GLN A 647 30.10 -34.55 29.60
CA GLN A 647 29.37 -35.75 29.23
C GLN A 647 28.63 -35.45 27.93
N GLU A 648 28.93 -36.23 26.90
CA GLU A 648 28.13 -36.30 25.67
C GLU A 648 26.74 -36.82 26.05
N ALA A 649 25.70 -36.03 25.75
CA ALA A 649 24.33 -36.45 25.90
C ALA A 649 23.97 -37.40 24.74
N GLU A 650 23.66 -38.65 25.09
CA GLU A 650 23.07 -39.62 24.18
C GLU A 650 21.69 -39.16 23.68
N PRO A 651 21.27 -39.57 22.46
CA PRO A 651 20.00 -39.17 21.90
C PRO A 651 18.84 -39.82 22.67
N ILE A 652 17.99 -38.98 23.26
CA ILE A 652 16.79 -39.39 23.98
C ILE A 652 15.77 -39.94 22.98
N LYS A 653 15.35 -41.19 23.20
CA LYS A 653 14.26 -41.86 22.47
C LYS A 653 12.91 -41.16 22.71
N PRO A 654 11.99 -41.15 21.74
CA PRO A 654 10.70 -40.48 21.87
C PRO A 654 9.76 -41.33 22.73
N ASP A 655 9.22 -40.78 23.83
CA ASP A 655 8.06 -41.37 24.49
C ASP A 655 7.33 -40.33 25.39
N ARG A 656 5.99 -40.24 25.20
CA ARG A 656 4.96 -39.57 26.04
C ARG A 656 4.98 -38.04 26.28
N ASN A 657 5.85 -37.27 25.62
CA ASN A 657 6.02 -35.82 25.88
C ASN A 657 5.16 -34.86 25.02
N ILE A 658 4.35 -35.40 24.10
CA ILE A 658 3.71 -34.59 23.06
C ILE A 658 2.43 -33.89 23.57
N ASP A 659 1.66 -34.57 24.42
CA ASP A 659 0.32 -34.14 24.84
C ASP A 659 0.28 -32.75 25.51
N LEU A 660 1.29 -32.37 26.33
CA LEU A 660 1.27 -31.07 27.04
C LEU A 660 1.60 -29.90 26.11
N LEU A 661 2.55 -30.07 25.18
CA LEU A 661 2.88 -29.02 24.21
C LEU A 661 1.69 -28.76 23.29
N GLU A 662 1.01 -29.82 22.84
CA GLU A 662 -0.21 -29.71 22.05
C GLU A 662 -1.28 -28.90 22.79
N GLN A 663 -1.54 -29.21 24.06
CA GLN A 663 -2.52 -28.51 24.90
C GLN A 663 -2.28 -27.00 24.97
N GLU A 664 -1.06 -26.61 25.33
CA GLU A 664 -0.70 -25.19 25.50
C GLU A 664 -0.72 -24.42 24.17
N LEU A 665 -0.34 -25.06 23.07
CA LEU A 665 -0.44 -24.48 21.72
C LEU A 665 -1.92 -24.28 21.32
N SER A 666 -2.77 -25.26 21.57
CA SER A 666 -4.21 -25.18 21.29
C SER A 666 -4.88 -24.06 22.10
N GLU A 667 -4.56 -23.93 23.39
CA GLU A 667 -5.08 -22.84 24.22
C GLU A 667 -4.65 -21.47 23.71
N TYR A 668 -3.38 -21.31 23.32
CA TYR A 668 -2.88 -20.07 22.73
C TYR A 668 -3.59 -19.73 21.42
N ILE A 669 -3.74 -20.71 20.53
CA ILE A 669 -4.45 -20.54 19.25
C ILE A 669 -5.90 -20.12 19.49
N ASN A 670 -6.60 -20.79 20.41
CA ASN A 670 -7.97 -20.46 20.79
C ASN A 670 -8.10 -19.03 21.34
N LEU A 671 -7.11 -18.55 22.09
CA LEU A 671 -7.09 -17.19 22.62
C LEU A 671 -6.89 -16.15 21.51
N ARG A 672 -5.95 -16.40 20.58
CA ARG A 672 -5.56 -15.45 19.54
C ARG A 672 -6.54 -15.38 18.37
N LEU A 673 -7.02 -16.54 17.90
CA LEU A 673 -7.85 -16.64 16.70
C LEU A 673 -9.35 -16.76 17.02
N LYS A 674 -9.77 -16.56 18.28
CA LYS A 674 -11.17 -16.69 18.74
C LYS A 674 -12.22 -16.03 17.85
N TYR A 675 -11.88 -14.88 17.27
CA TYR A 675 -12.79 -14.04 16.48
C TYR A 675 -12.56 -14.14 14.97
N ASP A 676 -11.69 -15.06 14.51
CA ASP A 676 -11.48 -15.28 13.08
C ASP A 676 -12.71 -15.96 12.46
N ARG A 677 -13.29 -15.32 11.44
CA ARG A 677 -14.54 -15.77 10.80
C ARG A 677 -14.38 -17.08 10.04
N ASP A 678 -13.19 -17.33 9.49
CA ASP A 678 -12.95 -18.51 8.65
C ASP A 678 -12.69 -19.77 9.50
N LEU A 679 -12.36 -19.59 10.78
CA LEU A 679 -12.03 -20.67 11.71
C LEU A 679 -13.15 -20.97 12.73
N ILE A 680 -14.35 -20.42 12.56
CA ILE A 680 -15.50 -20.64 13.46
C ILE A 680 -15.82 -22.13 13.63
N ASN A 681 -15.67 -22.92 12.57
CA ASN A 681 -15.97 -24.36 12.59
C ASN A 681 -14.82 -25.21 13.16
N VAL A 682 -13.64 -24.61 13.37
CA VAL A 682 -12.43 -25.27 13.88
C VAL A 682 -12.17 -24.90 15.34
N LEU A 683 -12.56 -23.68 15.74
CA LEU A 683 -12.34 -23.16 17.09
C LEU A 683 -13.60 -23.28 17.96
N PRO A 684 -13.48 -23.60 19.26
CA PRO A 684 -12.23 -23.85 19.97
C PRO A 684 -11.69 -25.27 19.73
N ILE A 685 -10.39 -25.38 19.53
CA ILE A 685 -9.67 -26.66 19.49
C ILE A 685 -9.71 -27.27 20.89
N GLY A 686 -10.08 -28.54 20.99
CA GLY A 686 -10.10 -29.24 22.28
C GLY A 686 -8.68 -29.43 22.84
N THR A 687 -8.60 -29.71 24.14
CA THR A 687 -7.32 -29.93 24.85
C THR A 687 -6.97 -31.43 24.95
N LYS A 688 -7.61 -32.29 24.14
CA LYS A 688 -7.26 -33.72 24.09
C LYS A 688 -6.21 -33.96 23.00
N SER A 689 -5.40 -35.00 23.21
CA SER A 689 -4.40 -35.45 22.23
C SER A 689 -5.07 -35.70 20.86
N ALA A 690 -4.50 -35.15 19.80
CA ALA A 690 -4.96 -35.21 18.40
C ALA A 690 -6.02 -34.19 17.94
N ASP A 691 -6.60 -33.37 18.83
CA ASP A 691 -7.56 -32.33 18.41
C ASP A 691 -6.87 -31.23 17.56
N LEU A 692 -5.61 -30.89 17.88
CA LEU A 692 -4.84 -29.91 17.10
C LEU A 692 -4.45 -30.49 15.73
N LEU A 693 -4.15 -31.79 15.67
CA LEU A 693 -3.76 -32.46 14.44
C LEU A 693 -4.89 -32.40 13.42
N GLU A 694 -6.10 -32.75 13.82
CA GLU A 694 -7.28 -32.67 12.95
C GLU A 694 -7.58 -31.22 12.52
N ALA A 695 -7.46 -30.26 13.46
CA ALA A 695 -7.66 -28.84 13.17
C ALA A 695 -6.67 -28.27 12.13
N THR A 696 -5.45 -28.81 12.07
CA THR A 696 -4.41 -28.37 11.13
C THR A 696 -4.48 -29.05 9.76
N LYS A 697 -5.25 -30.13 9.60
CA LYS A 697 -5.33 -30.96 8.38
C LYS A 697 -5.63 -30.17 7.11
N SER A 698 -6.51 -29.18 7.19
CA SER A 698 -6.88 -28.30 6.07
C SER A 698 -5.76 -27.33 5.63
N GLY A 699 -4.77 -27.08 6.49
CA GLY A 699 -3.73 -26.07 6.32
C GLY A 699 -4.20 -24.62 6.52
N VAL A 700 -5.52 -24.38 6.66
CA VAL A 700 -6.10 -23.03 6.83
C VAL A 700 -5.68 -22.42 8.17
N LEU A 701 -5.79 -23.20 9.26
CA LEU A 701 -5.42 -22.77 10.60
C LEU A 701 -3.96 -22.27 10.66
N LEU A 702 -3.03 -23.03 10.08
CA LEU A 702 -1.61 -22.69 10.07
C LEU A 702 -1.33 -21.43 9.26
N CYS A 703 -1.99 -21.25 8.10
CA CYS A 703 -1.87 -20.03 7.30
C CYS A 703 -2.40 -18.80 8.06
N LYS A 704 -3.53 -18.94 8.76
CA LYS A 704 -4.10 -17.87 9.60
C LYS A 704 -3.21 -17.54 10.79
N LEU A 705 -2.61 -18.54 11.42
CA LEU A 705 -1.66 -18.37 12.51
C LEU A 705 -0.41 -17.58 12.08
N ILE A 706 0.09 -17.82 10.86
CA ILE A 706 1.16 -17.01 10.27
C ILE A 706 0.73 -15.55 10.12
N ASN A 707 -0.50 -15.30 9.64
CA ASN A 707 -1.01 -13.94 9.47
C ASN A 707 -1.32 -13.22 10.80
N ASP A 708 -1.69 -13.92 11.87
CA ASP A 708 -1.79 -13.33 13.22
C ASP A 708 -0.41 -12.91 13.73
N SER A 709 0.60 -13.76 13.53
CA SER A 709 1.98 -13.49 13.94
C SER A 709 2.63 -12.36 13.12
N PHE A 710 2.41 -12.39 11.80
CA PHE A 710 2.96 -11.45 10.82
C PHE A 710 1.87 -11.05 9.82
N PRO A 711 1.15 -9.95 10.08
CA PRO A 711 0.10 -9.46 9.19
C PRO A 711 0.60 -9.28 7.76
N SER A 712 -0.26 -9.60 6.80
CA SER A 712 0.00 -9.47 5.36
C SER A 712 1.17 -10.32 4.84
N THR A 713 1.53 -11.41 5.52
CA THR A 713 2.52 -12.37 5.01
C THR A 713 1.92 -13.27 3.92
N ILE A 714 0.69 -13.72 4.15
CA ILE A 714 -0.10 -14.54 3.24
C ILE A 714 -1.34 -13.73 2.82
N ASP A 715 -1.60 -13.66 1.53
CA ASP A 715 -2.88 -13.19 1.04
C ASP A 715 -3.97 -14.23 1.36
N ASN A 716 -4.96 -13.86 2.18
CA ASN A 716 -6.06 -14.75 2.54
C ASN A 716 -6.81 -15.27 1.30
N ARG A 717 -6.82 -14.51 0.19
CA ARG A 717 -7.46 -14.91 -1.08
C ARG A 717 -6.74 -16.06 -1.80
N ALA A 718 -5.49 -16.36 -1.42
CA ALA A 718 -4.74 -17.49 -1.95
C ALA A 718 -5.01 -18.80 -1.18
N ILE A 719 -5.59 -18.72 0.02
CA ILE A 719 -5.91 -19.88 0.86
C ILE A 719 -7.13 -20.59 0.27
N ASN A 720 -7.07 -21.91 0.15
CA ASN A 720 -8.21 -22.73 -0.22
C ASN A 720 -9.07 -23.00 1.02
N TYR A 721 -10.34 -22.57 1.00
CA TYR A 721 -11.30 -22.86 2.07
C TYR A 721 -12.16 -24.09 1.78
N GLU A 722 -12.35 -24.43 0.50
CA GLU A 722 -12.94 -25.69 0.08
C GLU A 722 -11.86 -26.77 0.04
N ILE A 723 -11.91 -27.68 1.01
CA ILE A 723 -10.83 -28.62 1.29
C ILE A 723 -11.06 -29.95 0.57
N ASN A 724 -10.09 -30.29 -0.27
CA ASN A 724 -9.82 -31.64 -0.75
C ASN A 724 -8.33 -31.94 -0.51
N GLU A 725 -7.85 -33.16 -0.75
CA GLU A 725 -6.45 -33.53 -0.50
C GLU A 725 -5.45 -32.65 -1.27
N GLU A 726 -5.76 -32.29 -2.52
CA GLU A 726 -4.91 -31.43 -3.36
C GLU A 726 -4.88 -29.98 -2.82
N SER A 727 -6.04 -29.41 -2.51
CA SER A 727 -6.21 -28.08 -1.93
C SER A 727 -5.56 -27.96 -0.54
N ALA A 728 -5.65 -29.01 0.28
CA ALA A 728 -4.98 -29.08 1.59
C ALA A 728 -3.46 -29.08 1.41
N LEU A 729 -2.94 -29.88 0.47
CA LEU A 729 -1.52 -29.90 0.15
C LEU A 729 -1.01 -28.54 -0.36
N GLU A 730 -1.80 -27.83 -1.16
CA GLU A 730 -1.49 -26.46 -1.59
C GLU A 730 -1.45 -25.47 -0.41
N ASN A 731 -2.39 -25.56 0.53
CA ASN A 731 -2.38 -24.76 1.76
C ASN A 731 -1.15 -25.06 2.64
N HIS A 732 -0.78 -26.34 2.77
CA HIS A 732 0.43 -26.75 3.49
C HIS A 732 1.70 -26.22 2.83
N ASN A 733 1.78 -26.23 1.50
CA ASN A 733 2.86 -25.60 0.74
C ASN A 733 2.94 -24.09 0.99
N LEU A 734 1.79 -23.41 0.93
CA LEU A 734 1.67 -21.98 1.21
C LEU A 734 2.17 -21.66 2.63
N CYS A 735 1.75 -22.45 3.61
CA CYS A 735 2.17 -22.32 5.00
C CYS A 735 3.67 -22.51 5.15
N ILE A 736 4.25 -23.64 4.73
CA ILE A 736 5.67 -23.96 4.89
C ILE A 736 6.56 -22.89 4.23
N ASN A 737 6.24 -22.48 2.99
CA ASN A 737 7.06 -21.49 2.29
C ASN A 737 6.90 -20.08 2.88
N SER A 738 5.75 -19.77 3.48
CA SER A 738 5.56 -18.52 4.23
C SER A 738 6.25 -18.57 5.59
N ALA A 739 6.28 -19.72 6.26
CA ALA A 739 7.03 -19.97 7.49
C ALA A 739 8.54 -19.78 7.26
N LYS A 740 9.08 -20.30 6.15
CA LYS A 740 10.48 -20.03 5.74
C LYS A 740 10.74 -18.52 5.57
N TRP A 741 9.78 -17.80 4.99
CA TRP A 741 9.92 -16.37 4.74
C TRP A 741 9.94 -15.52 6.02
N ILE A 742 9.13 -15.86 7.03
CA ILE A 742 9.16 -15.17 8.34
C ILE A 742 10.38 -15.57 9.18
N GLY A 743 11.05 -16.67 8.84
CA GLY A 743 12.28 -17.14 9.48
C GLY A 743 12.12 -18.31 10.44
N CYS A 744 11.03 -19.09 10.30
CA CYS A 744 10.85 -20.35 11.02
C CYS A 744 11.84 -21.42 10.54
N ASN A 745 12.33 -22.25 11.46
CA ASN A 745 13.17 -23.39 11.12
C ASN A 745 12.32 -24.62 10.76
N VAL A 746 11.88 -24.69 9.51
CA VAL A 746 11.01 -25.77 8.99
C VAL A 746 11.77 -26.82 8.18
N VAL A 747 13.07 -27.00 8.48
CA VAL A 747 13.94 -27.92 7.74
C VAL A 747 13.56 -29.35 8.08
N GLY A 748 13.26 -30.15 7.06
CA GLY A 748 12.81 -31.54 7.21
C GLY A 748 11.29 -31.71 7.32
N ILE A 749 10.52 -30.61 7.36
CA ILE A 749 9.06 -30.65 7.32
C ILE A 749 8.60 -30.60 5.87
N GLU A 750 7.86 -31.62 5.44
CA GLU A 750 7.33 -31.72 4.09
C GLU A 750 5.81 -31.49 4.09
N PRO A 751 5.24 -30.88 3.03
CA PRO A 751 3.79 -30.71 2.93
C PRO A 751 3.01 -32.04 3.05
N GLN A 752 3.62 -33.14 2.58
CA GLN A 752 3.03 -34.47 2.67
C GLN A 752 3.04 -35.02 4.10
N SER A 753 4.04 -34.68 4.93
CA SER A 753 4.03 -35.12 6.33
C SER A 753 2.92 -34.43 7.13
N LEU A 754 2.64 -33.15 6.83
CA LEU A 754 1.51 -32.43 7.41
C LEU A 754 0.15 -33.00 6.95
N LEU A 755 0.03 -33.38 5.66
CA LEU A 755 -1.19 -33.99 5.14
C LEU A 755 -1.45 -35.38 5.74
N ASN A 756 -0.39 -36.14 6.01
CA ASN A 756 -0.46 -37.45 6.65
C ASN A 756 -0.58 -37.38 8.18
N GLU A 757 -0.83 -36.20 8.74
CA GLU A 757 -1.03 -35.98 10.18
C GLU A 757 0.19 -36.38 11.03
N ASP A 758 1.41 -36.17 10.54
CA ASP A 758 2.63 -36.39 11.33
C ASP A 758 2.68 -35.39 12.50
N GLU A 759 2.38 -35.90 13.68
CA GLU A 759 2.30 -35.18 14.95
C GLU A 759 3.55 -34.33 15.22
N SER A 760 4.73 -34.92 15.01
CA SER A 760 6.00 -34.22 15.25
C SER A 760 6.20 -33.03 14.32
N SER A 761 5.91 -33.19 13.03
CA SER A 761 5.98 -32.10 12.03
C SER A 761 5.00 -30.97 12.33
N ILE A 762 3.75 -31.29 12.66
CA ILE A 762 2.69 -30.30 12.92
C ILE A 762 3.02 -29.48 14.16
N LEU A 763 3.41 -30.14 15.25
CA LEU A 763 3.76 -29.46 16.50
C LEU A 763 5.02 -28.61 16.35
N GLN A 764 6.05 -29.15 15.68
CA GLN A 764 7.27 -28.39 15.42
C GLN A 764 6.97 -27.13 14.57
N LEU A 765 6.17 -27.25 13.52
CA LEU A 765 5.80 -26.11 12.67
C LEU A 765 4.98 -25.08 13.45
N THR A 766 3.97 -25.53 14.18
CA THR A 766 3.07 -24.66 14.96
C THR A 766 3.85 -23.91 16.05
N TRP A 767 4.71 -24.62 16.78
CA TRP A 767 5.63 -24.05 17.76
C TRP A 767 6.55 -23.00 17.12
N GLU A 768 7.20 -23.32 16.00
CA GLU A 768 8.12 -22.40 15.34
C GLU A 768 7.42 -21.13 14.83
N ILE A 769 6.18 -21.23 14.33
CA ILE A 769 5.40 -20.06 13.91
C ILE A 769 5.12 -19.16 15.12
N ILE A 770 4.61 -19.73 16.21
CA ILE A 770 4.29 -19.00 17.45
C ILE A 770 5.55 -18.38 18.06
N LYS A 771 6.63 -19.15 18.16
CA LYS A 771 7.93 -18.68 18.70
C LYS A 771 8.44 -17.48 17.91
N VAL A 772 8.49 -17.58 16.59
CA VAL A 772 8.96 -16.50 15.73
C VAL A 772 8.01 -15.29 15.78
N GLY A 773 6.70 -15.53 15.86
CA GLY A 773 5.69 -14.50 16.05
C GLY A 773 5.89 -13.69 17.33
N LEU A 774 6.00 -14.37 18.48
CA LEU A 774 6.27 -13.75 19.78
C LEU A 774 7.61 -12.99 19.74
N PHE A 775 8.69 -13.62 19.28
CA PHE A 775 10.01 -13.01 19.35
C PHE A 775 10.22 -11.86 18.37
N SER A 776 9.48 -11.81 17.26
CA SER A 776 9.55 -10.70 16.31
C SER A 776 9.01 -9.38 16.87
N GLN A 777 8.23 -9.45 17.95
CA GLN A 777 7.71 -8.27 18.61
C GLN A 777 8.74 -7.64 19.55
N LEU A 778 9.67 -8.44 20.10
CA LEU A 778 10.75 -8.05 21.01
C LEU A 778 11.89 -7.27 20.32
N THR A 779 11.57 -6.11 19.77
CA THR A 779 12.52 -5.21 19.11
C THR A 779 12.45 -3.82 19.70
N ILE A 780 13.55 -3.06 19.69
CA ILE A 780 13.56 -1.67 20.17
C ILE A 780 12.54 -0.81 19.42
N THR A 781 12.28 -1.11 18.16
CA THR A 781 11.33 -0.35 17.34
C THR A 781 9.90 -0.45 17.88
N LYS A 782 9.50 -1.63 18.36
CA LYS A 782 8.17 -1.87 18.94
C LYS A 782 8.13 -1.60 20.44
N HIS A 783 9.22 -1.89 21.13
CA HIS A 783 9.41 -1.71 22.58
C HIS A 783 10.66 -0.87 22.85
N PRO A 784 10.60 0.46 22.70
CA PRO A 784 11.76 1.33 22.93
C PRO A 784 12.25 1.29 24.37
N GLU A 785 11.42 0.85 25.32
CA GLU A 785 11.77 0.64 26.73
C GLU A 785 12.88 -0.40 26.94
N ILE A 786 13.12 -1.30 25.97
CA ILE A 786 14.20 -2.28 26.01
C ILE A 786 15.55 -1.61 26.24
N ILE A 787 15.74 -0.37 25.77
CA ILE A 787 17.02 0.34 25.90
C ILE A 787 17.49 0.50 27.35
N VAL A 788 16.56 0.61 28.30
CA VAL A 788 16.85 0.75 29.73
C VAL A 788 17.55 -0.50 30.28
N LEU A 789 17.29 -1.67 29.69
CA LEU A 789 17.90 -2.93 30.09
C LEU A 789 19.40 -3.01 29.77
N PHE A 790 19.88 -2.14 28.87
CA PHE A 790 21.23 -2.16 28.35
C PHE A 790 22.01 -0.86 28.59
N ASP A 791 21.34 0.22 28.98
CA ASP A 791 21.99 1.49 29.35
C ASP A 791 22.58 1.45 30.77
N GLU A 792 23.57 0.59 30.98
CA GLU A 792 24.24 0.38 32.28
C GLU A 792 24.88 1.66 32.85
N LYS A 793 25.19 2.64 31.98
CA LYS A 793 25.85 3.90 32.36
C LYS A 793 24.90 5.09 32.44
N ASN A 794 23.59 4.90 32.25
CA ASN A 794 22.58 5.97 32.14
C ASN A 794 23.00 7.08 31.14
N THR A 795 23.69 6.68 30.07
CA THR A 795 24.20 7.57 29.02
C THR A 795 23.12 8.01 28.03
N GLY A 796 21.94 7.40 28.08
CA GLY A 796 20.83 7.64 27.17
C GLY A 796 20.95 6.86 25.85
N PRO A 797 19.96 7.02 24.95
CA PRO A 797 19.93 6.31 23.68
C PRO A 797 21.06 6.77 22.75
N THR A 798 22.13 5.96 22.64
CA THR A 798 23.18 6.13 21.62
C THR A 798 22.93 5.21 20.43
N GLN A 799 23.32 5.63 19.23
CA GLN A 799 23.13 4.80 18.02
C GLN A 799 23.90 3.47 18.08
N GLU A 800 25.08 3.47 18.72
CA GLU A 800 25.90 2.27 18.91
C GLU A 800 25.19 1.24 19.79
N LEU A 801 24.61 1.67 20.91
CA LEU A 801 23.85 0.81 21.81
C LEU A 801 22.62 0.22 21.13
N ILE A 802 21.88 1.02 20.36
CA ILE A 802 20.70 0.53 19.64
C ILE A 802 21.10 -0.53 18.59
N GLN A 803 22.22 -0.32 17.90
CA GLN A 803 22.75 -1.30 16.96
C GLN A 803 23.23 -2.58 17.66
N GLU A 804 23.79 -2.50 18.87
CA GLU A 804 24.15 -3.68 19.65
C GLU A 804 22.93 -4.48 20.09
N ILE A 805 21.88 -3.80 20.58
CA ILE A 805 20.67 -4.48 21.03
C ILE A 805 19.94 -5.15 19.87
N ASN A 806 19.85 -4.51 18.71
CA ASN A 806 19.23 -5.09 17.51
C ASN A 806 19.96 -6.36 17.00
N LYS A 807 21.19 -6.62 17.44
CA LYS A 807 21.96 -7.83 17.10
C LYS A 807 21.70 -8.99 18.07
N LEU A 808 21.09 -8.74 19.22
CA LEU A 808 20.92 -9.77 20.23
C LEU A 808 19.74 -10.68 19.88
N PRO A 809 19.87 -11.99 20.13
CA PRO A 809 18.73 -12.89 20.13
C PRO A 809 17.65 -12.41 21.11
N PRO A 810 16.36 -12.51 20.73
CA PRO A 810 15.23 -12.14 21.59
C PRO A 810 15.25 -12.81 22.98
N GLU A 811 15.75 -14.04 23.05
CA GLU A 811 15.99 -14.79 24.28
C GLU A 811 16.90 -14.02 25.26
N ASN A 812 17.97 -13.40 24.75
CA ASN A 812 18.89 -12.63 25.60
C ASN A 812 18.26 -11.34 26.12
N ILE A 813 17.35 -10.74 25.34
CA ILE A 813 16.57 -9.57 25.79
C ILE A 813 15.66 -9.96 26.95
N LEU A 814 14.95 -11.09 26.84
CA LEU A 814 14.10 -11.61 27.91
C LEU A 814 14.90 -11.96 29.18
N LEU A 815 16.07 -12.60 29.05
CA LEU A 815 16.95 -12.87 30.20
C LEU A 815 17.38 -11.58 30.90
N LYS A 816 17.79 -10.55 30.14
CA LYS A 816 18.13 -9.24 30.70
C LYS A 816 16.92 -8.59 31.40
N TRP A 817 15.74 -8.68 30.80
CA TRP A 817 14.51 -8.14 31.35
C TRP A 817 14.08 -8.78 32.67
N ILE A 818 14.12 -10.11 32.75
CA ILE A 818 13.79 -10.86 33.98
C ILE A 818 14.75 -10.47 35.10
N ASN A 819 16.06 -10.49 34.81
CA ASN A 819 17.07 -10.15 35.80
C ASN A 819 16.97 -8.69 36.26
N TYR A 820 16.59 -7.76 35.37
CA TYR A 820 16.34 -6.37 35.74
C TYR A 820 15.25 -6.26 36.81
N HIS A 821 14.10 -6.93 36.64
CA HIS A 821 13.01 -6.88 37.62
C HIS A 821 13.31 -7.65 38.91
N ILE A 822 14.01 -8.79 38.81
CA ILE A 822 14.45 -9.55 40.00
C ILE A 822 15.41 -8.70 40.86
N HIS A 823 16.39 -8.04 40.23
CA HIS A 823 17.30 -7.13 40.95
C HIS A 823 16.58 -5.92 41.54
N LYS A 824 15.59 -5.36 40.83
CA LYS A 824 14.76 -4.26 41.33
C LYS A 824 13.90 -4.66 42.54
N ALA A 825 13.49 -5.94 42.61
CA ALA A 825 12.83 -6.50 43.78
C ALA A 825 13.75 -6.73 44.99
N GLY A 826 15.06 -6.51 44.85
CA GLY A 826 16.06 -6.73 45.89
C GLY A 826 16.50 -8.19 46.03
N ASP A 827 16.14 -9.05 45.10
CA ASP A 827 16.56 -10.45 45.07
C ASP A 827 17.93 -10.61 44.39
N LYS A 828 18.73 -11.57 44.86
CA LYS A 828 20.11 -11.81 44.40
C LYS A 828 20.22 -12.91 43.34
N ARG A 829 19.13 -13.59 43.03
CA ARG A 829 19.09 -14.64 42.01
C ARG A 829 19.37 -14.06 40.62
N ILE A 830 20.10 -14.82 39.80
CA ILE A 830 20.38 -14.48 38.40
C ILE A 830 19.88 -15.65 37.57
N VAL A 831 18.94 -15.37 36.67
CA VAL A 831 18.39 -16.32 35.71
C VAL A 831 19.28 -16.32 34.48
N GLN A 832 19.87 -17.47 34.16
CA GLN A 832 20.76 -17.66 32.99
C GLN A 832 20.12 -18.53 31.89
N ASN A 833 19.07 -19.29 32.22
CA ASN A 833 18.37 -20.17 31.28
C ASN A 833 16.86 -20.18 31.56
N PHE A 834 16.05 -20.60 30.57
CA PHE A 834 14.59 -20.70 30.74
C PHE A 834 14.11 -22.10 31.21
N SER A 835 15.03 -22.94 31.68
CA SER A 835 14.77 -24.33 32.07
C SER A 835 14.86 -24.50 33.59
N GLU A 836 16.00 -25.00 34.10
CA GLU A 836 16.27 -25.26 35.52
C GLU A 836 16.07 -24.01 36.41
N ASP A 837 16.51 -22.83 35.97
CA ASP A 837 16.43 -21.61 36.79
C ASP A 837 14.98 -21.12 36.98
N LEU A 838 14.09 -21.46 36.04
CA LEU A 838 12.67 -21.12 36.07
C LEU A 838 11.78 -22.24 36.60
N ARG A 839 12.35 -23.40 36.96
CA ARG A 839 11.59 -24.49 37.61
C ARG A 839 10.97 -24.03 38.93
N GLN A 840 11.54 -23.03 39.59
CA GLN A 840 11.02 -22.52 40.87
C GLN A 840 9.92 -21.47 40.62
N PRO A 841 8.64 -21.72 40.99
CA PRO A 841 7.53 -20.80 40.73
C PRO A 841 7.71 -19.40 41.34
N ILE A 842 8.52 -19.29 42.39
CA ILE A 842 8.87 -18.04 43.06
C ILE A 842 9.51 -17.00 42.12
N VAL A 843 10.25 -17.42 41.09
CA VAL A 843 10.86 -16.48 40.12
C VAL A 843 9.76 -15.77 39.33
N PHE A 844 8.77 -16.53 38.86
CA PHE A 844 7.57 -15.98 38.22
C PHE A 844 6.76 -15.11 39.19
N ALA A 845 6.61 -15.52 40.45
CA ALA A 845 5.88 -14.76 41.46
C ALA A 845 6.50 -13.37 41.69
N ILE A 846 7.82 -13.29 41.85
CA ILE A 846 8.56 -12.04 42.05
C ILE A 846 8.42 -11.15 40.82
N LEU A 847 8.58 -11.72 39.63
CA LEU A 847 8.44 -10.98 38.37
C LEU A 847 7.02 -10.41 38.23
N MET A 848 5.99 -11.24 38.34
CA MET A 848 4.59 -10.80 38.22
C MET A 848 4.21 -9.78 39.29
N ASN A 849 4.71 -9.92 40.52
CA ASN A 849 4.51 -8.93 41.57
C ASN A 849 5.17 -7.59 41.22
N GLN A 850 6.39 -7.58 40.67
CA GLN A 850 7.02 -6.33 40.21
C GLN A 850 6.24 -5.66 39.07
N LEU A 851 5.70 -6.45 38.15
CA LEU A 851 4.90 -5.94 37.03
C LEU A 851 3.54 -5.41 37.51
N SER A 852 2.90 -6.08 38.48
CA SER A 852 1.62 -5.64 39.04
C SER A 852 1.45 -6.09 40.50
N PRO A 853 1.89 -5.28 41.48
CA PRO A 853 1.80 -5.64 42.89
C PRO A 853 0.36 -5.83 43.39
N GLN A 854 -0.60 -5.14 42.75
CA GLN A 854 -2.02 -5.17 43.12
C GLN A 854 -2.73 -6.46 42.68
N LEU A 855 -2.40 -6.98 41.50
CA LEU A 855 -3.05 -8.17 40.92
C LEU A 855 -2.34 -9.48 41.30
N CYS A 856 -1.05 -9.39 41.67
CA CYS A 856 -0.18 -10.52 41.98
C CYS A 856 0.54 -10.31 43.33
N PRO A 857 -0.15 -10.36 44.47
CA PRO A 857 0.46 -10.13 45.77
C PRO A 857 1.34 -11.32 46.22
N LEU A 858 2.58 -11.04 46.63
CA LEU A 858 3.51 -12.06 47.15
C LEU A 858 3.07 -12.69 48.48
N GLY A 859 2.07 -12.14 49.16
CA GLY A 859 1.56 -12.65 50.44
C GLY A 859 0.97 -14.07 50.35
N GLU A 860 0.56 -14.52 49.15
CA GLU A 860 0.08 -15.88 48.91
C GLU A 860 1.23 -16.91 48.82
N PHE A 861 2.49 -16.48 48.73
CA PHE A 861 3.69 -17.34 48.70
C PHE A 861 4.38 -17.38 50.08
N THR A 862 3.99 -18.32 50.94
CA THR A 862 4.68 -18.58 52.21
C THR A 862 5.75 -19.67 52.06
N LYS A 863 6.81 -19.64 52.88
CA LYS A 863 7.91 -20.64 52.82
C LYS A 863 7.47 -22.10 53.07
N GLU A 864 6.25 -22.32 53.52
CA GLU A 864 5.68 -23.62 53.90
C GLU A 864 4.67 -24.16 52.85
N THR A 865 4.45 -23.45 51.74
CA THR A 865 3.54 -23.93 50.68
C THR A 865 4.24 -24.91 49.72
N ASP A 866 3.55 -26.00 49.40
CA ASP A 866 4.00 -26.96 48.40
C ASP A 866 4.17 -26.30 47.02
N ILE A 867 5.17 -26.77 46.27
CA ILE A 867 5.54 -26.25 44.94
C ILE A 867 4.36 -26.37 43.95
N ASP A 868 3.54 -27.43 44.05
CA ASP A 868 2.33 -27.62 43.25
C ASP A 868 1.30 -26.50 43.46
N ILE A 869 1.10 -26.08 44.71
CA ILE A 869 0.16 -25.00 45.07
C ILE A 869 0.71 -23.67 44.56
N GLN A 870 2.01 -23.45 44.72
CA GLN A 870 2.69 -22.26 44.21
C GLN A 870 2.57 -22.14 42.69
N ALA A 871 2.71 -23.24 41.95
CA ALA A 871 2.58 -23.24 40.50
C ALA A 871 1.13 -22.92 40.05
N LYS A 872 0.11 -23.42 40.76
CA LYS A 872 -1.30 -23.05 40.53
C LYS A 872 -1.61 -21.59 40.85
N ILE A 873 -0.94 -21.00 41.84
CA ILE A 873 -1.05 -19.57 42.12
C ILE A 873 -0.48 -18.75 40.95
N ILE A 874 0.61 -19.20 40.31
CA ILE A 874 1.14 -18.56 39.10
C ILE A 874 0.14 -18.61 37.94
N GLU A 875 -0.54 -19.74 37.70
CA GLU A 875 -1.62 -19.83 36.69
C GLU A 875 -2.74 -18.81 36.97
N LYS A 876 -3.14 -18.68 38.24
CA LYS A 876 -4.14 -17.69 38.68
C LYS A 876 -3.65 -16.27 38.46
N PHE A 877 -2.39 -15.97 38.77
CA PHE A 877 -1.79 -14.66 38.50
C PHE A 877 -1.71 -14.36 37.01
N ALA A 878 -1.31 -15.33 36.19
CA ALA A 878 -1.30 -15.21 34.74
C ALA A 878 -2.71 -14.90 34.20
N SER A 879 -3.74 -15.55 34.76
CA SER A 879 -5.14 -15.28 34.46
C SER A 879 -5.58 -13.87 34.84
N ASN A 880 -5.14 -13.34 35.99
CA ASN A 880 -5.44 -11.97 36.43
C ASN A 880 -4.75 -10.90 35.56
N LEU A 881 -3.64 -11.26 34.91
CA LEU A 881 -2.88 -10.39 34.02
C LEU A 881 -3.32 -10.49 32.55
N ASP A 882 -4.44 -11.19 32.27
CA ASP A 882 -4.91 -11.51 30.92
C ASP A 882 -3.86 -12.25 30.05
N CYS A 883 -2.97 -13.02 30.68
CA CYS A 883 -1.88 -13.77 30.05
C CYS A 883 -2.08 -15.29 30.22
N LYS A 884 -3.15 -15.86 29.65
CA LYS A 884 -3.52 -17.29 29.81
C LYS A 884 -2.86 -18.25 28.80
N GLY A 885 -1.63 -18.01 28.36
CA GLY A 885 -0.97 -18.86 27.35
C GLY A 885 0.39 -19.38 27.80
N PHE A 886 0.68 -20.65 27.52
CA PHE A 886 1.95 -21.33 27.80
C PHE A 886 2.29 -21.48 29.29
N VAL A 887 1.28 -21.46 30.17
CA VAL A 887 1.46 -21.55 31.63
C VAL A 887 0.46 -22.49 32.23
N SER A 888 0.96 -23.66 32.55
CA SER A 888 0.37 -24.57 33.50
C SER A 888 1.34 -24.93 34.62
N ALA A 889 0.79 -25.37 35.75
CA ALA A 889 1.53 -25.87 36.89
C ALA A 889 2.40 -27.05 36.47
N GLN A 890 1.88 -27.90 35.57
CA GLN A 890 2.63 -28.99 34.96
C GLN A 890 3.80 -28.48 34.09
N ALA A 891 3.57 -27.46 33.26
CA ALA A 891 4.63 -26.87 32.42
C ALA A 891 5.77 -26.30 33.26
N ILE A 892 5.46 -25.50 34.30
CA ILE A 892 6.46 -24.87 35.18
C ILE A 892 7.29 -25.94 35.92
N MET A 893 6.64 -26.93 36.54
CA MET A 893 7.31 -27.90 37.40
C MET A 893 8.18 -28.90 36.65
N SER A 894 7.83 -29.21 35.40
CA SER A 894 8.61 -30.15 34.59
C SER A 894 10.07 -29.69 34.41
N GLY A 895 10.33 -28.37 34.40
CA GLY A 895 11.62 -27.74 34.08
C GLY A 895 12.25 -28.17 32.75
N ARG A 896 11.55 -28.98 31.93
CA ARG A 896 12.03 -29.53 30.65
C ARG A 896 11.48 -28.76 29.44
N TYR A 897 10.44 -27.96 29.64
CA TYR A 897 9.82 -27.18 28.56
C TYR A 897 10.36 -25.74 28.56
N GLU A 898 11.66 -25.61 28.25
CA GLU A 898 12.30 -24.30 28.01
C GLU A 898 11.45 -23.45 27.04
N GLN A 899 10.95 -24.10 25.98
CA GLN A 899 10.07 -23.53 24.97
C GLN A 899 8.82 -22.84 25.57
N LEU A 900 8.05 -23.54 26.40
CA LEU A 900 6.83 -23.01 27.00
C LEU A 900 7.13 -21.83 27.94
N ASN A 901 8.17 -21.98 28.78
CA ASN A 901 8.59 -20.91 29.70
C ASN A 901 9.03 -19.65 28.95
N THR A 902 9.83 -19.80 27.88
CA THR A 902 10.26 -18.64 27.08
C THR A 902 9.09 -17.99 26.35
N ALA A 903 8.14 -18.78 25.81
CA ALA A 903 6.96 -18.26 25.16
C ALA A 903 6.06 -17.49 26.13
N PHE A 904 5.86 -18.00 27.34
CA PHE A 904 5.11 -17.29 28.36
C PHE A 904 5.78 -15.97 28.75
N LEU A 905 7.09 -15.97 28.96
CA LEU A 905 7.82 -14.75 29.31
C LEU A 905 7.78 -13.70 28.21
N ALA A 906 7.83 -14.12 26.95
CA ALA A 906 7.62 -13.23 25.81
C ALA A 906 6.20 -12.65 25.82
N LEU A 907 5.17 -13.48 26.04
CA LEU A 907 3.79 -13.03 26.15
C LEU A 907 3.60 -12.03 27.31
N LEU A 908 4.16 -12.33 28.48
CA LEU A 908 4.12 -11.47 29.66
C LEU A 908 4.81 -10.13 29.39
N PHE A 909 5.96 -10.13 28.71
CA PHE A 909 6.65 -8.92 28.30
C PHE A 909 5.79 -8.04 27.39
N HIS A 910 5.17 -8.62 26.35
CA HIS A 910 4.31 -7.87 25.44
C HIS A 910 3.10 -7.25 26.14
N THR A 911 2.51 -7.97 27.09
CA THR A 911 1.37 -7.45 27.85
C THR A 911 1.82 -6.37 28.82
N ARG A 912 2.94 -6.59 29.54
CA ARG A 912 3.47 -5.67 30.56
C ARG A 912 4.99 -5.80 30.68
N SER A 913 5.71 -4.87 30.05
CA SER A 913 7.17 -4.79 30.21
C SER A 913 7.58 -4.25 31.58
N GLY A 914 6.75 -3.43 32.23
CA GLY A 914 7.02 -2.85 33.56
C GLY A 914 8.15 -1.82 33.57
N ILE A 915 8.56 -1.34 32.40
CA ILE A 915 9.63 -0.36 32.21
C ILE A 915 9.03 0.88 31.55
N SER A 916 9.35 2.06 32.07
CA SER A 916 8.91 3.33 31.51
C SER A 916 10.10 4.15 31.01
N ILE A 917 9.88 4.85 29.90
CA ILE A 917 10.84 5.79 29.30
C ILE A 917 10.15 7.14 29.08
N SER A 918 10.93 8.22 29.00
CA SER A 918 10.37 9.54 28.70
C SER A 918 9.98 9.65 27.21
N LYS A 919 9.00 10.51 26.90
CA LYS A 919 8.57 10.76 25.50
C LYS A 919 9.73 11.25 24.62
N GLU A 920 10.66 12.02 25.18
CA GLU A 920 11.86 12.49 24.48
C GLU A 920 12.85 11.36 24.15
N GLN A 921 13.01 10.38 25.05
CA GLN A 921 13.84 9.20 24.79
C GLN A 921 13.23 8.32 23.69
N ALA A 922 11.91 8.12 23.71
CA ALA A 922 11.20 7.39 22.66
C ALA A 922 11.34 8.05 21.28
N GLN A 923 11.25 9.38 21.21
CA GLN A 923 11.41 10.12 19.94
C GLN A 923 12.84 10.06 19.39
N LYS A 924 13.88 10.05 20.24
CA LYS A 924 15.27 9.91 19.80
C LYS A 924 15.59 8.52 19.23
N ILE A 925 14.79 7.51 19.58
CA ILE A 925 14.90 6.12 19.11
C ILE A 925 14.15 5.92 17.78
N SER A 926 13.21 6.82 17.43
CA SER A 926 12.49 6.82 16.15
C SER A 926 13.48 6.95 14.99
N PHE A 927 13.78 5.83 14.33
CA PHE A 927 14.68 5.79 13.19
C PHE A 927 14.09 6.50 11.98
N ASP A 928 14.99 7.13 11.24
CA ASP A 928 14.75 7.67 9.91
C ASP A 928 14.78 6.51 8.90
N ASP A 929 13.64 6.25 8.26
CA ASP A 929 13.37 5.14 7.33
C ASP A 929 14.18 5.16 6.01
N ARG A 930 15.20 6.01 5.91
CA ARG A 930 15.91 6.33 4.66
C ARG A 930 16.91 5.25 4.19
N ASP A 931 17.27 4.28 5.03
CA ASP A 931 18.14 3.14 4.69
C ASP A 931 17.37 1.84 4.29
N ARG A 932 16.06 1.94 3.97
CA ARG A 932 15.15 0.81 3.69
C ARG A 932 15.60 -0.17 2.57
N ALA A 933 16.45 0.25 1.64
CA ALA A 933 16.85 -0.62 0.51
C ALA A 933 17.89 -1.67 0.90
N GLY A 934 18.91 -1.30 1.69
CA GLY A 934 19.95 -2.22 2.14
C GLY A 934 19.45 -3.20 3.22
N THR A 935 18.45 -2.80 4.00
CA THR A 935 17.82 -3.65 5.03
C THR A 935 16.87 -4.70 4.43
N ARG A 936 16.21 -4.43 3.30
CA ARG A 936 15.37 -5.42 2.61
C ARG A 936 16.19 -6.54 1.96
N GLU A 937 17.26 -6.20 1.23
CA GLU A 937 18.17 -7.21 0.65
C GLU A 937 18.83 -8.05 1.76
N GLU A 938 19.29 -7.41 2.84
CA GLU A 938 19.82 -8.11 4.03
C GLU A 938 18.82 -9.14 4.57
N ARG A 939 17.57 -8.72 4.80
CA ARG A 939 16.53 -9.61 5.34
C ARG A 939 16.29 -10.79 4.40
N ALA A 940 16.14 -10.54 3.10
CA ALA A 940 15.90 -11.58 2.12
C ALA A 940 17.04 -12.62 2.11
N PHE A 941 18.29 -12.18 2.11
CA PHE A 941 19.46 -13.05 2.12
C PHE A 941 19.63 -13.79 3.44
N ARG A 942 19.37 -13.14 4.58
CA ARG A 942 19.38 -13.77 5.89
C ARG A 942 18.33 -14.87 5.99
N MET A 943 17.10 -14.60 5.56
CA MET A 943 16.02 -15.61 5.55
C MET A 943 16.33 -16.75 4.60
N TRP A 944 16.92 -16.45 3.43
CA TRP A 944 17.37 -17.47 2.49
C TRP A 944 18.43 -18.40 3.10
N ILE A 945 19.47 -17.88 3.75
CA ILE A 945 20.49 -18.68 4.44
C ILE A 945 19.86 -19.54 5.55
N ASN A 946 19.02 -18.93 6.39
CA ASN A 946 18.37 -19.64 7.50
C ASN A 946 17.42 -20.75 7.00
N SER A 947 16.77 -20.56 5.85
CA SER A 947 15.91 -21.58 5.24
C SER A 947 16.64 -22.85 4.79
N MET A 948 17.98 -22.80 4.68
CA MET A 948 18.81 -23.96 4.33
C MET A 948 19.13 -24.88 5.52
N GLY A 949 18.75 -24.49 6.74
CA GLY A 949 19.09 -25.23 7.96
C GLY A 949 20.56 -25.17 8.32
N ILE A 950 21.17 -23.98 8.15
CA ILE A 950 22.57 -23.75 8.49
C ILE A 950 22.65 -23.23 9.92
N GLU A 951 23.39 -23.93 10.76
CA GLU A 951 23.75 -23.48 12.10
C GLU A 951 25.10 -22.73 12.08
N PRO A 952 25.39 -21.82 13.02
CA PRO A 952 24.39 -21.12 13.84
C PRO A 952 23.46 -20.28 12.96
N LYS A 953 22.21 -20.08 13.40
CA LYS A 953 21.24 -19.21 12.74
C LYS A 953 21.80 -17.78 12.59
N VAL A 954 21.56 -17.16 11.44
CA VAL A 954 21.99 -15.80 11.13
C VAL A 954 20.95 -14.80 11.64
N TYR A 955 21.38 -13.90 12.52
CA TYR A 955 20.57 -12.80 13.07
C TYR A 955 20.96 -11.46 12.42
N ASP A 956 22.26 -11.21 12.23
CA ASP A 956 22.81 -10.06 11.51
C ASP A 956 23.77 -10.55 10.41
N LEU A 957 23.36 -10.42 9.14
CA LEU A 957 24.13 -10.87 7.99
C LEU A 957 25.55 -10.28 7.96
N TYR A 958 25.76 -9.06 8.47
CA TYR A 958 27.05 -8.39 8.38
C TYR A 958 28.01 -8.77 9.50
N GLN A 959 27.51 -9.25 10.64
CA GLN A 959 28.33 -9.68 11.78
C GLN A 959 28.57 -11.19 11.77
N ASP A 960 27.52 -11.97 11.52
CA ASP A 960 27.56 -13.42 11.67
C ASP A 960 28.36 -14.10 10.55
N LEU A 961 28.58 -13.41 9.43
CA LEU A 961 29.35 -13.90 8.29
C LEU A 961 30.85 -13.58 8.36
N ARG A 962 31.29 -12.78 9.35
CA ARG A 962 32.66 -12.23 9.43
C ARG A 962 33.75 -13.27 9.69
N ASP A 963 33.39 -14.46 10.15
CA ASP A 963 34.33 -15.56 10.36
C ASP A 963 34.42 -16.53 9.17
N GLY A 964 33.62 -16.29 8.14
CA GLY A 964 33.53 -17.09 6.92
C GLY A 964 32.85 -18.45 7.09
N LEU A 965 32.55 -18.91 8.31
CA LEU A 965 32.03 -20.27 8.54
C LEU A 965 30.63 -20.46 7.97
N VAL A 966 29.74 -19.50 8.20
CA VAL A 966 28.37 -19.54 7.65
C VAL A 966 28.42 -19.56 6.13
N ILE A 967 29.26 -18.71 5.51
CA ILE A 967 29.39 -18.66 4.05
C ILE A 967 29.93 -19.98 3.50
N LEU A 968 30.91 -20.60 4.16
CA LEU A 968 31.40 -21.92 3.77
C LEU A 968 30.29 -22.98 3.85
N ARG A 969 29.46 -22.98 4.90
CA ARG A 969 28.30 -23.88 5.01
C ARG A 969 27.29 -23.63 3.88
N VAL A 970 27.05 -22.38 3.51
CA VAL A 970 26.19 -22.01 2.37
C VAL A 970 26.78 -22.57 1.07
N ILE A 971 28.07 -22.40 0.82
CA ILE A 971 28.73 -22.94 -0.39
C ILE A 971 28.62 -24.46 -0.44
N ASP A 972 28.84 -25.15 0.68
CA ASP A 972 28.73 -26.62 0.75
C ASP A 972 27.29 -27.12 0.57
N LYS A 973 26.29 -26.32 0.94
CA LYS A 973 24.88 -26.63 0.66
C LYS A 973 24.53 -26.45 -0.82
N ILE A 974 25.04 -25.39 -1.44
CA ILE A 974 24.77 -25.07 -2.84
C ILE A 974 25.48 -26.05 -3.78
N GLU A 975 26.73 -26.39 -3.48
CA GLU A 975 27.52 -27.39 -4.21
C GLU A 975 28.19 -28.36 -3.21
N PRO A 976 27.48 -29.46 -2.86
CA PRO A 976 27.99 -30.46 -1.92
C PRO A 976 29.36 -31.01 -2.28
N GLY A 977 30.29 -30.97 -1.33
CA GLY A 977 31.63 -31.54 -1.48
C GLY A 977 32.66 -30.56 -2.05
N LEU A 978 32.28 -29.32 -2.34
CA LEU A 978 33.22 -28.28 -2.79
C LEU A 978 34.11 -27.76 -1.65
N VAL A 979 33.58 -27.73 -0.41
CA VAL A 979 34.30 -27.24 0.76
C VAL A 979 35.14 -28.34 1.38
N ASN A 980 36.45 -28.10 1.48
CA ASN A 980 37.35 -28.96 2.23
C ASN A 980 37.41 -28.49 3.70
N TRP A 981 36.56 -29.07 4.53
CA TRP A 981 36.46 -28.76 5.96
C TRP A 981 37.77 -28.95 6.75
N LYS A 982 38.75 -29.72 6.23
CA LYS A 982 40.08 -29.85 6.85
C LYS A 982 40.93 -28.58 6.76
N LYS A 983 40.63 -27.68 5.80
CA LYS A 983 41.29 -26.38 5.64
C LYS A 983 40.62 -25.27 6.45
N VAL A 984 39.49 -25.54 7.08
CA VAL A 984 38.63 -24.54 7.72
C VAL A 984 38.93 -24.47 9.22
N ASN A 985 39.13 -23.25 9.73
CA ASN A 985 39.23 -23.01 11.14
C ASN A 985 37.83 -22.98 11.77
N LEU A 986 37.40 -24.08 12.42
CA LEU A 986 36.05 -24.23 12.99
C LEU A 986 35.78 -23.39 14.26
N LYS A 987 36.84 -22.92 14.94
CA LYS A 987 36.76 -22.02 16.11
C LYS A 987 37.71 -20.84 15.93
N PRO A 988 37.43 -19.90 15.01
CA PRO A 988 38.35 -18.83 14.66
C PRO A 988 38.24 -17.68 15.69
N ILE A 989 38.96 -17.79 16.79
CA ILE A 989 38.98 -16.76 17.86
C ILE A 989 39.69 -15.49 17.36
N ASN A 990 40.83 -15.65 16.68
CA ASN A 990 41.66 -14.53 16.24
C ASN A 990 41.27 -14.03 14.84
N VAL A 991 41.43 -12.73 14.61
CA VAL A 991 41.15 -12.07 13.33
C VAL A 991 41.85 -12.77 12.16
N PHE A 992 43.13 -13.14 12.30
CA PHE A 992 43.88 -13.84 11.25
C PHE A 992 43.22 -15.15 10.80
N LYS A 993 42.70 -15.97 11.73
CA LYS A 993 42.01 -17.22 11.38
C LYS A 993 40.66 -16.98 10.70
N LYS A 994 39.97 -15.90 11.06
CA LYS A 994 38.74 -15.45 10.37
C LYS A 994 39.07 -15.05 8.94
N VAL A 995 40.13 -14.25 8.75
CA VAL A 995 40.59 -13.82 7.41
C VAL A 995 41.03 -15.03 6.56
N GLU A 996 41.70 -16.04 7.13
CA GLU A 996 42.02 -17.29 6.43
C GLU A 996 40.77 -17.99 5.89
N ASN A 997 39.74 -18.16 6.73
CA ASN A 997 38.46 -18.73 6.31
C ASN A 997 37.81 -17.86 5.21
N CYS A 998 37.77 -16.54 5.38
CA CYS A 998 37.20 -15.63 4.39
C CYS A 998 37.97 -15.60 3.07
N ASN A 999 39.30 -15.75 3.09
CA ASN A 999 40.09 -15.89 1.86
C ASN A 999 39.74 -17.20 1.15
N TYR A 1000 39.55 -18.29 1.89
CA TYR A 1000 39.11 -19.55 1.32
C TYR A 1000 37.70 -19.44 0.70
N VAL A 1001 36.79 -18.68 1.32
CA VAL A 1001 35.47 -18.34 0.73
C VAL A 1001 35.63 -17.68 -0.65
N ILE A 1002 36.54 -16.72 -0.79
CA ILE A 1002 36.79 -16.04 -2.07
C ILE A 1002 37.36 -17.00 -3.11
N ASP A 1003 38.28 -17.88 -2.73
CA ASP A 1003 38.84 -18.88 -3.63
C ASP A 1003 37.77 -19.84 -4.15
N LEU A 1004 36.88 -20.31 -3.26
CA LEU A 1004 35.74 -21.14 -3.65
C LEU A 1004 34.75 -20.39 -4.54
N GLY A 1005 34.47 -19.12 -4.24
CA GLY A 1005 33.61 -18.29 -5.08
C GLY A 1005 34.18 -18.09 -6.50
N LYS A 1006 35.50 -17.97 -6.64
CA LYS A 1006 36.16 -17.96 -7.96
C LYS A 1006 36.00 -19.30 -8.70
N LEU A 1007 36.08 -20.44 -7.99
CA LEU A 1007 35.83 -21.76 -8.59
C LEU A 1007 34.39 -21.91 -9.09
N LEU A 1008 33.42 -21.36 -8.36
CA LEU A 1008 32.01 -21.25 -8.77
C LEU A 1008 31.80 -20.29 -9.96
N ARG A 1009 32.85 -19.56 -10.36
CA ARG A 1009 32.84 -18.50 -11.38
C ARG A 1009 31.96 -17.31 -11.01
N LEU A 1010 31.93 -16.95 -9.72
CA LEU A 1010 31.33 -15.70 -9.27
C LEU A 1010 32.21 -14.52 -9.69
N HIS A 1011 31.60 -13.37 -9.99
CA HIS A 1011 32.26 -12.12 -10.34
C HIS A 1011 32.70 -11.40 -9.06
N LEU A 1012 33.89 -11.77 -8.55
CA LEU A 1012 34.45 -11.26 -7.29
C LEU A 1012 35.58 -10.25 -7.53
N VAL A 1013 35.33 -9.23 -8.37
CA VAL A 1013 36.31 -8.16 -8.62
C VAL A 1013 36.33 -7.24 -7.40
N ASN A 1014 37.53 -6.94 -6.87
CA ASN A 1014 37.74 -6.09 -5.69
C ASN A 1014 37.10 -6.61 -4.37
N ILE A 1015 36.76 -7.90 -4.29
CA ILE A 1015 36.33 -8.53 -3.03
C ILE A 1015 37.48 -9.39 -2.49
N SER A 1016 37.95 -9.05 -1.29
CA SER A 1016 38.96 -9.82 -0.55
C SER A 1016 38.36 -10.45 0.71
N GLY A 1017 39.02 -11.48 1.26
CA GLY A 1017 38.58 -12.08 2.52
C GLY A 1017 38.62 -11.10 3.70
N GLN A 1018 39.52 -10.11 3.66
CA GLN A 1018 39.56 -9.03 4.63
C GLN A 1018 38.27 -8.20 4.63
N ASN A 1019 37.68 -7.91 3.46
CA ASN A 1019 36.45 -7.12 3.40
C ASN A 1019 35.25 -7.84 4.04
N ILE A 1020 35.18 -9.17 3.91
CA ILE A 1020 34.16 -9.99 4.59
C ILE A 1020 34.40 -9.94 6.10
N GLN A 1021 35.65 -10.12 6.55
CA GLN A 1021 35.98 -10.10 7.97
C GLN A 1021 35.76 -8.73 8.62
N GLU A 1022 35.93 -7.64 7.89
CA GLU A 1022 35.63 -6.27 8.35
C GLU A 1022 34.12 -5.99 8.44
N GLY A 1023 33.27 -6.82 7.81
CA GLY A 1023 31.83 -6.60 7.79
C GLY A 1023 31.38 -5.58 6.74
N ASN A 1024 32.08 -5.48 5.61
CA ASN A 1024 31.72 -4.53 4.55
C ASN A 1024 30.35 -4.88 3.94
N LYS A 1025 29.32 -4.07 4.25
CA LYS A 1025 27.92 -4.34 3.91
C LYS A 1025 27.71 -4.60 2.41
N THR A 1026 28.22 -3.71 1.55
CA THR A 1026 28.03 -3.79 0.10
C THR A 1026 28.66 -5.04 -0.50
N LEU A 1027 29.87 -5.41 -0.07
CA LEU A 1027 30.59 -6.55 -0.62
C LEU A 1027 30.03 -7.88 -0.11
N ILE A 1028 29.56 -7.93 1.14
CA ILE A 1028 28.83 -9.09 1.69
C ILE A 1028 27.53 -9.31 0.92
N LEU A 1029 26.69 -8.28 0.74
CA LEU A 1029 25.47 -8.38 -0.07
C LEU A 1029 25.77 -8.82 -1.50
N GLY A 1030 26.83 -8.26 -2.10
CA GLY A 1030 27.27 -8.62 -3.46
C GLY A 1030 27.71 -10.08 -3.58
N PHE A 1031 28.39 -10.63 -2.56
CA PHE A 1031 28.77 -12.04 -2.53
C PHE A 1031 27.55 -12.96 -2.37
N ILE A 1032 26.70 -12.67 -1.38
CA ILE A 1032 25.56 -13.51 -1.04
C ILE A 1032 24.50 -13.52 -2.14
N TRP A 1033 24.25 -12.37 -2.79
CA TRP A 1033 23.44 -12.31 -4.00
C TRP A 1033 23.96 -13.26 -5.08
N GLN A 1034 25.26 -13.21 -5.39
CA GLN A 1034 25.85 -14.05 -6.43
C GLN A 1034 25.80 -15.54 -6.06
N ALA A 1035 25.95 -15.88 -4.78
CA ALA A 1035 25.76 -17.24 -4.29
C ALA A 1035 24.30 -17.71 -4.47
N MET A 1036 23.32 -16.87 -4.14
CA MET A 1036 21.89 -17.16 -4.32
C MET A 1036 21.52 -17.31 -5.80
N GLU A 1037 22.00 -16.40 -6.65
CA GLU A 1037 21.81 -16.45 -8.09
C GLU A 1037 22.42 -17.72 -8.70
N TYR A 1038 23.64 -18.07 -8.29
CA TYR A 1038 24.29 -19.32 -8.69
C TYR A 1038 23.47 -20.53 -8.24
N HIS A 1039 22.98 -20.55 -7.00
CA HIS A 1039 22.20 -21.67 -6.46
C HIS A 1039 20.97 -21.96 -7.31
N ILE A 1040 20.17 -20.94 -7.64
CA ILE A 1040 18.97 -21.07 -8.48
C ILE A 1040 19.36 -21.58 -9.87
N LYS A 1041 20.35 -20.95 -10.52
CA LYS A 1041 20.81 -21.35 -11.85
C LYS A 1041 21.41 -22.76 -11.88
N ALA A 1042 22.09 -23.17 -10.81
CA ALA A 1042 22.65 -24.51 -10.66
C ALA A 1042 21.54 -25.56 -10.55
N ILE A 1043 20.50 -25.30 -9.75
CA ILE A 1043 19.31 -26.18 -9.67
C ILE A 1043 18.65 -26.31 -11.05
N LEU A 1044 18.39 -25.19 -11.72
CA LEU A 1044 17.76 -25.21 -13.04
C LEU A 1044 18.63 -25.92 -14.10
N THR A 1045 19.95 -25.78 -14.01
CA THR A 1045 20.89 -26.51 -14.90
C THR A 1045 20.87 -28.01 -14.59
N LYS A 1046 20.86 -28.41 -13.31
CA LYS A 1046 20.74 -29.82 -12.87
C LYS A 1046 19.45 -30.46 -13.35
N LEU A 1047 18.34 -29.71 -13.36
CA LEU A 1047 17.04 -30.13 -13.90
C LEU A 1047 16.98 -30.14 -15.44
N LYS A 1048 18.08 -29.83 -16.14
CA LYS A 1048 18.18 -29.79 -17.61
C LYS A 1048 17.03 -29.02 -18.26
N VAL A 1049 16.64 -27.88 -17.66
CA VAL A 1049 15.53 -27.07 -18.20
C VAL A 1049 15.83 -26.63 -19.64
N ILE A 1050 17.11 -26.48 -19.99
CA ILE A 1050 17.64 -26.22 -21.32
C ILE A 1050 18.52 -27.40 -21.79
N ARG A 1051 18.46 -27.73 -23.08
CA ARG A 1051 19.17 -28.87 -23.70
C ARG A 1051 20.70 -28.77 -23.67
N SER A 1052 21.28 -27.58 -23.54
CA SER A 1052 22.74 -27.39 -23.40
C SER A 1052 23.10 -26.03 -22.83
N GLY A 1053 24.08 -25.98 -21.92
CA GLY A 1053 24.70 -24.74 -21.42
C GLY A 1053 24.24 -24.30 -20.03
N ARG A 1054 24.87 -23.23 -19.51
CA ARG A 1054 24.45 -22.55 -18.28
C ARG A 1054 23.30 -21.60 -18.60
N ILE A 1055 22.30 -21.57 -17.72
CA ILE A 1055 21.11 -20.72 -17.89
C ILE A 1055 21.48 -19.26 -17.65
N THR A 1056 21.15 -18.40 -18.62
CA THR A 1056 21.33 -16.94 -18.53
C THR A 1056 20.00 -16.25 -18.23
N ASP A 1057 20.06 -14.99 -17.78
CA ASP A 1057 18.87 -14.18 -17.50
C ASP A 1057 17.98 -14.02 -18.73
N ARG A 1058 18.60 -13.94 -19.92
CA ARG A 1058 17.86 -13.87 -21.20
C ARG A 1058 17.08 -15.14 -21.47
N ASP A 1059 17.63 -16.30 -21.13
CA ASP A 1059 16.95 -17.58 -21.28
C ASP A 1059 15.74 -17.67 -20.35
N MET A 1060 15.86 -17.18 -19.12
CA MET A 1060 14.77 -17.12 -18.14
C MET A 1060 13.63 -16.20 -18.61
N VAL A 1061 13.96 -15.01 -19.11
CA VAL A 1061 12.97 -14.08 -19.68
C VAL A 1061 12.30 -14.69 -20.93
N SER A 1062 13.08 -15.30 -21.83
CA SER A 1062 12.52 -15.97 -22.99
C SER A 1062 11.61 -17.13 -22.61
N TRP A 1063 11.94 -17.89 -21.58
CA TRP A 1063 11.10 -18.96 -21.06
C TRP A 1063 9.79 -18.40 -20.50
N ALA A 1064 9.85 -17.36 -19.65
CA ALA A 1064 8.68 -16.77 -19.02
C ALA A 1064 7.69 -16.25 -20.08
N ASN A 1065 8.17 -15.49 -21.05
CA ASN A 1065 7.33 -14.96 -22.13
C ASN A 1065 6.71 -16.06 -22.99
N LYS A 1066 7.48 -17.09 -23.39
CA LYS A 1066 6.94 -18.22 -24.17
C LYS A 1066 5.89 -18.99 -23.39
N LYS A 1067 6.09 -19.15 -22.08
CA LYS A 1067 5.17 -19.88 -21.20
C LYS A 1067 3.86 -19.10 -21.04
N VAL A 1068 3.91 -17.80 -20.79
CA VAL A 1068 2.72 -16.92 -20.73
C VAL A 1068 1.98 -16.90 -22.08
N GLU A 1069 2.70 -16.79 -23.19
CA GLU A 1069 2.12 -16.82 -24.54
C GLU A 1069 1.45 -18.17 -24.85
N SER A 1070 2.05 -19.29 -24.43
CA SER A 1070 1.44 -20.63 -24.60
C SER A 1070 0.15 -20.83 -23.82
N ALA A 1071 -0.10 -20.03 -22.78
CA ALA A 1071 -1.33 -20.01 -22.00
C ALA A 1071 -2.38 -19.02 -22.56
N GLY A 1072 -2.14 -18.43 -23.74
CA GLY A 1072 -3.06 -17.51 -24.41
C GLY A 1072 -3.08 -16.09 -23.81
N LYS A 1073 -2.12 -15.75 -22.94
CA LYS A 1073 -2.02 -14.42 -22.31
C LYS A 1073 -1.15 -13.49 -23.15
N LYS A 1074 -1.46 -12.19 -23.12
CA LYS A 1074 -0.80 -11.15 -23.95
C LYS A 1074 0.34 -10.41 -23.26
N SER A 1075 0.48 -10.54 -21.94
CA SER A 1075 1.51 -9.86 -21.16
C SER A 1075 2.90 -10.42 -21.50
N LYS A 1076 3.88 -9.52 -21.69
CA LYS A 1076 5.27 -9.86 -22.04
C LYS A 1076 6.22 -8.87 -21.40
N ILE A 1077 7.44 -9.32 -21.10
CA ILE A 1077 8.50 -8.49 -20.54
C ILE A 1077 9.76 -8.53 -21.41
N VAL A 1078 10.49 -7.42 -21.48
CA VAL A 1078 11.77 -7.37 -22.20
C VAL A 1078 12.93 -7.78 -21.31
N SER A 1079 12.85 -7.46 -20.01
CA SER A 1079 13.87 -7.78 -19.02
C SER A 1079 13.29 -7.74 -17.60
N PHE A 1080 14.04 -8.18 -16.59
CA PHE A 1080 13.66 -8.03 -15.18
C PHE A 1080 13.65 -6.57 -14.67
N LYS A 1081 13.94 -5.59 -15.54
CA LYS A 1081 13.86 -4.13 -15.26
C LYS A 1081 12.65 -3.47 -15.91
N ASP A 1082 11.79 -4.25 -16.56
CA ASP A 1082 10.65 -3.74 -17.30
C ASP A 1082 9.61 -3.08 -16.38
N ARG A 1083 9.13 -1.88 -16.75
CA ARG A 1083 8.14 -1.14 -15.97
C ARG A 1083 6.79 -1.82 -15.89
N SER A 1084 6.46 -2.67 -16.88
CA SER A 1084 5.23 -3.45 -16.89
C SER A 1084 5.14 -4.45 -15.73
N LEU A 1085 6.26 -4.82 -15.10
CA LEU A 1085 6.28 -5.73 -13.94
C LEU A 1085 5.66 -5.10 -12.68
N LYS A 1086 5.59 -3.76 -12.60
CA LYS A 1086 5.04 -3.03 -11.44
C LYS A 1086 3.60 -3.46 -11.11
N THR A 1087 2.78 -3.75 -12.11
CA THR A 1087 1.35 -4.07 -11.92
C THR A 1087 1.13 -5.44 -11.29
N GLY A 1088 2.15 -6.29 -11.23
CA GLY A 1088 2.05 -7.68 -10.75
C GLY A 1088 1.35 -8.65 -11.71
N VAL A 1089 0.59 -8.14 -12.70
CA VAL A 1089 -0.23 -8.93 -13.62
C VAL A 1089 0.59 -9.95 -14.41
N PHE A 1090 1.77 -9.57 -14.92
CA PHE A 1090 2.64 -10.51 -15.64
C PHE A 1090 3.08 -11.69 -14.77
N LEU A 1091 3.37 -11.47 -13.48
CA LEU A 1091 3.76 -12.55 -12.57
C LEU A 1091 2.57 -13.48 -12.28
N ILE A 1092 1.36 -12.91 -12.13
CA ILE A 1092 0.13 -13.69 -11.96
C ILE A 1092 -0.16 -14.53 -13.22
N ASP A 1093 -0.03 -13.95 -14.41
CA ASP A 1093 -0.17 -14.65 -15.69
C ASP A 1093 0.87 -15.78 -15.84
N LEU A 1094 2.10 -15.55 -15.36
CA LEU A 1094 3.14 -16.57 -15.33
C LEU A 1094 2.77 -17.71 -14.38
N VAL A 1095 2.29 -17.42 -13.17
CA VAL A 1095 1.78 -18.43 -12.24
C VAL A 1095 0.63 -19.23 -12.88
N TYR A 1096 -0.34 -18.54 -13.49
CA TYR A 1096 -1.46 -19.17 -14.19
C TYR A 1096 -0.99 -20.11 -15.30
N SER A 1097 0.04 -19.70 -16.06
CA SER A 1097 0.60 -20.55 -17.12
C SER A 1097 1.27 -21.83 -16.59
N VAL A 1098 1.77 -21.81 -15.34
CA VAL A 1098 2.37 -22.99 -14.68
C VAL A 1098 1.29 -23.88 -14.08
N SER A 1099 0.33 -23.30 -13.36
CA SER A 1099 -0.82 -24.01 -12.79
C SER A 1099 -2.09 -23.17 -12.93
N PRO A 1100 -2.94 -23.44 -13.93
CA PRO A 1100 -4.14 -22.64 -14.18
C PRO A 1100 -5.14 -22.65 -13.02
N LYS A 1101 -5.24 -23.77 -12.28
CA LYS A 1101 -6.16 -23.94 -11.16
C LYS A 1101 -5.80 -23.06 -9.94
N ALA A 1102 -4.54 -22.65 -9.82
CA ALA A 1102 -4.10 -21.91 -8.64
C ALA A 1102 -4.56 -20.45 -8.63
N VAL A 1103 -4.87 -19.87 -9.79
CA VAL A 1103 -5.14 -18.43 -9.95
C VAL A 1103 -6.62 -18.17 -10.16
N ASN A 1104 -7.19 -17.31 -9.32
CA ASN A 1104 -8.52 -16.77 -9.51
C ASN A 1104 -8.43 -15.32 -10.00
N TYR A 1105 -8.76 -15.09 -11.28
CA TYR A 1105 -8.69 -13.76 -11.89
C TYR A 1105 -9.71 -12.76 -11.34
N ASN A 1106 -10.75 -13.20 -10.61
CA ASN A 1106 -11.71 -12.30 -9.96
C ASN A 1106 -11.04 -11.44 -8.87
N PHE A 1107 -9.91 -11.89 -8.33
CA PHE A 1107 -9.13 -11.15 -7.32
C PHE A 1107 -8.06 -10.25 -7.93
N VAL A 1108 -7.81 -10.35 -9.23
CA VAL A 1108 -6.74 -9.63 -9.92
C VAL A 1108 -7.24 -8.26 -10.36
N GLN A 1109 -6.55 -7.22 -9.93
CA GLN A 1109 -6.86 -5.84 -10.26
C GLN A 1109 -6.05 -5.35 -11.45
N SER A 1110 -6.46 -4.24 -12.06
CA SER A 1110 -5.78 -3.68 -13.25
C SER A 1110 -4.38 -3.15 -12.95
N GLY A 1111 -4.11 -2.74 -11.71
CA GLY A 1111 -2.81 -2.18 -11.30
C GLY A 1111 -2.64 -0.72 -11.72
N ASN A 1112 -3.74 0.05 -11.70
CA ASN A 1112 -3.73 1.47 -12.07
C ASN A 1112 -3.27 2.36 -10.91
N SER A 1113 -3.47 1.92 -9.66
CA SER A 1113 -3.01 2.59 -8.45
C SER A 1113 -1.88 1.81 -7.76
N ASP A 1114 -1.12 2.48 -6.90
CA ASP A 1114 -0.06 1.83 -6.13
C ASP A 1114 -0.62 0.78 -5.16
N GLU A 1115 -1.82 1.00 -4.61
CA GLU A 1115 -2.52 0.04 -3.75
C GLU A 1115 -2.94 -1.23 -4.52
N GLU A 1116 -3.49 -1.07 -5.74
CA GLU A 1116 -3.81 -2.20 -6.61
C GLU A 1116 -2.56 -3.00 -6.99
N CYS A 1117 -1.46 -2.30 -7.31
CA CYS A 1117 -0.18 -2.95 -7.60
C CYS A 1117 0.32 -3.76 -6.40
N MET A 1118 0.20 -3.21 -5.19
CA MET A 1118 0.60 -3.87 -3.95
C MET A 1118 -0.25 -5.13 -3.67
N ASN A 1119 -1.57 -5.03 -3.84
CA ASN A 1119 -2.49 -6.15 -3.65
C ASN A 1119 -2.23 -7.27 -4.66
N ASN A 1120 -1.98 -6.93 -5.93
CA ASN A 1120 -1.59 -7.89 -6.96
C ASN A 1120 -0.23 -8.55 -6.63
N ALA A 1121 0.75 -7.78 -6.17
CA ALA A 1121 2.06 -8.28 -5.80
C ALA A 1121 1.99 -9.26 -4.61
N LEU A 1122 1.21 -8.93 -3.57
CA LEU A 1122 0.99 -9.80 -2.41
C LEU A 1122 0.28 -11.10 -2.82
N TYR A 1123 -0.73 -11.00 -3.69
CA TYR A 1123 -1.41 -12.17 -4.23
C TYR A 1123 -0.45 -13.05 -5.04
N ALA A 1124 0.35 -12.46 -5.94
CA ALA A 1124 1.33 -13.18 -6.75
C ALA A 1124 2.36 -13.93 -5.90
N ILE A 1125 2.89 -13.30 -4.85
CA ILE A 1125 3.85 -13.92 -3.91
C ILE A 1125 3.20 -15.12 -3.21
N SER A 1126 1.98 -14.95 -2.70
CA SER A 1126 1.24 -16.01 -2.01
C SER A 1126 0.97 -17.18 -2.94
N LEU A 1127 0.56 -16.92 -4.18
CA LEU A 1127 0.38 -17.96 -5.19
C LEU A 1127 1.68 -18.69 -5.55
N CYS A 1128 2.80 -17.97 -5.68
CA CYS A 1128 4.09 -18.61 -5.90
C CYS A 1128 4.44 -19.58 -4.76
N ARG A 1129 4.27 -19.15 -3.50
CA ARG A 1129 4.52 -19.98 -2.31
C ARG A 1129 3.59 -21.19 -2.23
N LYS A 1130 2.32 -21.02 -2.60
CA LYS A 1130 1.31 -22.08 -2.72
C LYS A 1130 1.73 -23.17 -3.70
N LEU A 1131 2.36 -22.80 -4.82
CA LEU A 1131 2.92 -23.75 -5.80
C LEU A 1131 4.22 -24.44 -5.33
N GLY A 1132 4.77 -24.06 -4.17
CA GLY A 1132 6.03 -24.62 -3.66
C GLY A 1132 7.26 -23.74 -3.90
N ALA A 1133 7.10 -22.47 -4.28
CA ALA A 1133 8.22 -21.57 -4.52
C ALA A 1133 8.78 -21.03 -3.20
N SER A 1134 10.07 -21.27 -2.96
CA SER A 1134 10.77 -20.77 -1.78
C SER A 1134 11.36 -19.39 -2.08
N ILE A 1135 10.51 -18.36 -2.09
CA ILE A 1135 10.89 -16.98 -2.46
C ILE A 1135 10.98 -16.04 -1.25
N PHE A 1136 11.99 -15.18 -1.25
CA PHE A 1136 12.28 -14.20 -0.18
C PHE A 1136 12.05 -12.76 -0.65
N VAL A 1137 10.91 -12.53 -1.27
CA VAL A 1137 10.55 -11.26 -1.92
C VAL A 1137 9.41 -10.60 -1.16
N LEU A 1138 9.44 -9.27 -1.09
CA LEU A 1138 8.38 -8.43 -0.54
C LEU A 1138 7.48 -7.88 -1.66
N PRO A 1139 6.20 -7.57 -1.41
CA PRO A 1139 5.33 -6.91 -2.40
C PRO A 1139 5.94 -5.61 -2.95
N GLU A 1140 6.59 -4.82 -2.09
CA GLU A 1140 7.31 -3.59 -2.45
C GLU A 1140 8.42 -3.86 -3.47
N ASP A 1141 9.09 -5.01 -3.42
CA ASP A 1141 10.17 -5.34 -4.34
C ASP A 1141 9.66 -5.57 -5.77
N ILE A 1142 8.42 -6.03 -5.91
CA ILE A 1142 7.75 -6.19 -7.22
C ILE A 1142 7.32 -4.82 -7.74
N VAL A 1143 6.66 -4.01 -6.91
CA VAL A 1143 6.16 -2.68 -7.28
C VAL A 1143 7.30 -1.71 -7.61
N GLU A 1144 8.41 -1.77 -6.87
CA GLU A 1144 9.63 -1.00 -7.15
C GLU A 1144 10.53 -1.64 -8.21
N ILE A 1145 10.18 -2.81 -8.74
CA ILE A 1145 10.88 -3.53 -9.81
C ILE A 1145 12.35 -3.80 -9.44
N LYS A 1146 12.58 -4.51 -8.32
CA LYS A 1146 13.91 -4.98 -7.92
C LYS A 1146 14.32 -6.18 -8.79
N PRO A 1147 15.24 -6.03 -9.76
CA PRO A 1147 15.46 -7.05 -10.78
C PRO A 1147 16.01 -8.35 -10.21
N LYS A 1148 16.86 -8.23 -9.18
CA LYS A 1148 17.42 -9.36 -8.44
C LYS A 1148 16.31 -10.24 -7.84
N MET A 1149 15.37 -9.61 -7.13
CA MET A 1149 14.25 -10.33 -6.51
C MET A 1149 13.33 -10.96 -7.55
N LEU A 1150 13.00 -10.24 -8.62
CA LEU A 1150 12.15 -10.76 -9.70
C LEU A 1150 12.77 -11.96 -10.43
N LEU A 1151 14.09 -11.97 -10.61
CA LEU A 1151 14.82 -13.12 -11.15
C LEU A 1151 14.62 -14.37 -10.26
N THR A 1152 14.64 -14.22 -8.93
CA THR A 1152 14.43 -15.35 -8.01
C THR A 1152 13.03 -15.93 -8.14
N VAL A 1153 12.00 -15.09 -8.29
CA VAL A 1153 10.60 -15.53 -8.48
C VAL A 1153 10.47 -16.33 -9.77
N VAL A 1154 10.94 -15.80 -10.89
CA VAL A 1154 10.86 -16.49 -12.19
C VAL A 1154 11.69 -17.78 -12.19
N GLY A 1155 12.86 -17.76 -11.56
CA GLY A 1155 13.71 -18.95 -11.41
C GLY A 1155 13.04 -20.07 -10.62
N GLU A 1156 12.40 -19.76 -9.49
CA GLU A 1156 11.67 -20.75 -8.71
C GLU A 1156 10.42 -21.27 -9.44
N LEU A 1157 9.67 -20.42 -10.14
CA LEU A 1157 8.54 -20.87 -10.96
C LEU A 1157 8.99 -21.80 -12.11
N MET A 1158 10.13 -21.51 -12.72
CA MET A 1158 10.74 -22.37 -13.75
C MET A 1158 11.16 -23.74 -13.20
N ARG A 1159 11.68 -23.77 -11.96
CA ARG A 1159 12.00 -25.00 -11.23
C ARG A 1159 10.74 -25.82 -10.99
N ILE A 1160 9.67 -25.18 -10.53
CA ILE A 1160 8.38 -25.82 -10.24
C ILE A 1160 7.72 -26.39 -11.50
N ASP A 1161 7.62 -25.61 -12.59
CA ASP A 1161 7.05 -26.09 -13.86
C ASP A 1161 7.72 -27.38 -14.33
N LYS A 1162 9.04 -27.49 -14.15
CA LYS A 1162 9.79 -28.70 -14.51
C LYS A 1162 9.55 -29.86 -13.56
N LEU A 1163 9.50 -29.62 -12.26
CA LEU A 1163 9.17 -30.66 -11.29
C LEU A 1163 7.77 -31.21 -11.51
N ILE A 1164 6.78 -30.34 -11.75
CA ILE A 1164 5.41 -30.74 -12.07
C ILE A 1164 5.38 -31.61 -13.32
N LYS A 1165 6.02 -31.17 -14.42
CA LYS A 1165 6.09 -31.96 -15.67
C LYS A 1165 6.77 -33.30 -15.47
N SER A 1166 7.87 -33.37 -14.73
CA SER A 1166 8.54 -34.64 -14.44
C SER A 1166 7.67 -35.63 -13.66
N LYS A 1167 6.84 -35.13 -12.72
CA LYS A 1167 5.87 -35.95 -12.00
C LYS A 1167 4.72 -36.42 -12.89
N MET A 1168 4.27 -35.57 -13.83
CA MET A 1168 3.25 -35.97 -14.82
C MET A 1168 3.79 -36.99 -15.84
N GLU A 1169 5.06 -36.92 -16.23
CA GLU A 1169 5.69 -37.90 -17.13
C GLU A 1169 5.96 -39.26 -16.45
N GLN A 1170 6.08 -39.27 -15.11
CA GLN A 1170 6.27 -40.48 -14.31
C GLN A 1170 4.95 -41.19 -13.94
N LYS A 1171 3.83 -40.45 -13.91
CA LYS A 1171 2.48 -40.99 -13.74
C LYS A 1171 1.94 -41.45 -15.09
#